data_AF-A0A947EM77-F1
#
_entry.id   AF-A0A947EM77-F1
#
_cell.length_a   1.000
_cell.length_b   1.000
_cell.length_c   1.000
_cell.angle_alpha   90.00
_cell.angle_beta   90.00
_cell.angle_gamma   90.00
#
_symmetry.space_group_name_H-M   'P 1'
#
loop_
_entity.id
_entity.type
_entity.pdbx_description
1 polymer ?
#
loop_
_entity_poly.entity_id
_entity_poly.type
_entity_poly.pdbx_seq_one_letter_code
_entity_poly.pdbx_strand_id
1 'polypeptide(L)'
;MKVKQPTLLFIVCLLIQSSFSQESATKISKRIYNTKSVKNLDPIDLDGIINDAAWDAVEWAGDFIEWRPDENTAPSQDTKFKIVYDDKFLYVGIRAFDKAPDSIVKRLGRRDSFDGDWVEINIDSYHDLRTGFSFTASAMGVKGDEFISNNGNNWDGSWNPIWYLKSQIDEQGWSCEMKIPLSQLRFNKDQNQVWGIQVQRRFFRKEERSLWQRVPQDAPGWVSEMGELHGLVGLTPQKQLEIQPFTVLQYDTFPVEEGNPFRDGSDFTLNGGLDAKIGVTNDLTLDLTINPDFGQVDADPAAITLDGFEIFFQERRPFFVENKNIFDYRFANGQDNLFFSRRIGRSPQGFPSTSAGDYVDQPQNTTILGAAKFSGKTKNGWSIGILESLTSKEYAEIDTNGDRRDEIVEPLTNYFVSRFQKDLNERNTFIGGIFTATNRLDMPESLEFLREAAYTGGLDFKHQWKERKFYAEGNLVLSHVTGSEEAIEVTQRSLTHLFQRVDAGHVEVDPTRTSLTGTGGKIEAGKQGGGNWRYNAGFIWRSPELELNDIGFLRQADEIRQFANVRWRTTKATGKFRQIAAGLFQFSTYDYEGNFNRIQYEFNFNANLLSNWWFDFGAAHKPRIYTNTILQGGPRWRFSQENFMYSFVGTDQRKKLRSSLGFVYSQAKQNNFSFLSIQGDVTYQPTDALRISISPELNRNPNKTQYVTQTDFNGTPRYILGTIDNDSFSAAIRLNYTINPNLTVQYYGQPFIFRATYNDFKYVTNPIANDLNDRFYQYGNNEISFDENSGAYLIDEDGDSVTDYAFGNPDFSFVQFRSNLVVRWEYIPGSELFFVWSQGVTGLVDTDLGLLSGLENGIFNKQPENIFLIKATYRFVL
;
A
#
# COMPACT_ATOMS: atom_id res chain seq x y z
N MET A 1 10.86 -21.46 -36.62
CA MET A 1 9.98 -20.40 -37.17
C MET A 1 10.78 -19.12 -37.32
N LYS A 2 10.67 -18.41 -38.45
CA LYS A 2 11.51 -17.26 -38.82
C LYS A 2 11.36 -16.10 -37.81
N VAL A 3 12.36 -15.91 -36.95
CA VAL A 3 12.49 -14.74 -36.07
C VAL A 3 12.80 -13.53 -36.95
N LYS A 4 11.77 -12.77 -37.33
CA LYS A 4 11.94 -11.45 -37.95
C LYS A 4 11.90 -10.40 -36.83
N GLN A 5 13.08 -9.87 -36.54
CA GLN A 5 13.42 -8.54 -35.99
C GLN A 5 12.47 -7.90 -34.96
N PRO A 6 12.97 -7.73 -33.72
CA PRO A 6 12.92 -6.41 -33.08
C PRO A 6 14.28 -6.02 -32.44
N THR A 7 15.41 -6.31 -33.10
CA THR A 7 16.74 -5.97 -32.56
C THR A 7 17.15 -4.52 -32.82
N LEU A 8 16.42 -3.79 -33.67
CA LEU A 8 16.85 -2.46 -34.13
C LEU A 8 16.57 -1.35 -33.09
N LEU A 9 15.55 -1.49 -32.23
CA LEU A 9 15.25 -0.48 -31.21
C LEU A 9 16.23 -0.54 -30.02
N PHE A 10 16.70 -1.74 -29.67
CA PHE A 10 17.68 -1.96 -28.59
C PHE A 10 19.06 -1.39 -28.93
N ILE A 11 19.45 -1.42 -30.22
CA ILE A 11 20.73 -0.89 -30.70
C ILE A 11 20.70 0.63 -30.86
N VAL A 12 19.54 1.23 -31.18
CA VAL A 12 19.40 2.70 -31.26
C VAL A 12 19.45 3.36 -29.87
N CYS A 13 18.99 2.70 -28.80
CA CYS A 13 19.19 3.20 -27.43
C CYS A 13 20.66 3.14 -26.95
N LEU A 14 21.47 2.21 -27.48
CA LEU A 14 22.90 2.11 -27.17
C LEU A 14 23.76 3.13 -27.91
N LEU A 15 23.30 3.67 -29.05
CA LEU A 15 24.08 4.57 -29.91
C LEU A 15 23.93 6.08 -29.61
N ILE A 16 23.11 6.50 -28.64
CA ILE A 16 23.01 7.91 -28.20
C ILE A 16 24.06 8.24 -27.11
N GLN A 17 25.04 7.37 -26.86
CA GLN A 17 26.01 7.55 -25.76
C GLN A 17 27.14 8.57 -26.00
N SER A 18 27.27 9.18 -27.19
CA SER A 18 28.44 10.01 -27.51
C SER A 18 28.21 11.53 -27.52
N SER A 19 27.01 12.04 -27.19
CA SER A 19 26.74 13.48 -27.21
C SER A 19 25.92 13.96 -26.02
N PHE A 20 26.41 13.73 -24.80
CA PHE A 20 25.92 14.47 -23.63
C PHE A 20 27.08 15.16 -22.93
N SER A 21 27.00 16.49 -22.91
CA SER A 21 27.88 17.39 -22.18
C SER A 21 28.16 16.85 -20.78
N GLN A 22 29.44 16.73 -20.43
CA GLN A 22 29.86 16.51 -19.04
C GLN A 22 29.53 17.77 -18.24
N GLU A 23 28.35 17.81 -17.63
CA GLU A 23 28.16 18.69 -16.47
C GLU A 23 29.08 18.18 -15.36
N SER A 24 30.15 18.93 -15.10
CA SER A 24 31.01 18.74 -13.94
C SER A 24 30.17 18.89 -12.67
N ALA A 25 29.86 17.76 -12.02
CA ALA A 25 29.24 17.78 -10.71
C ALA A 25 30.24 18.35 -9.69
N THR A 26 29.95 19.51 -9.14
CA THR A 26 30.69 20.06 -8.01
C THR A 26 30.42 19.20 -6.78
N LYS A 27 31.45 18.50 -6.28
CA LYS A 27 31.33 17.69 -5.05
C LYS A 27 31.11 18.62 -3.86
N ILE A 28 29.93 18.57 -3.25
CA ILE A 28 29.60 19.35 -2.06
C ILE A 28 30.29 18.70 -0.86
N SER A 29 31.05 19.47 -0.10
CA SER A 29 31.66 18.98 1.14
C SER A 29 30.58 18.72 2.20
N LYS A 30 30.74 17.63 2.95
CA LYS A 30 29.89 17.35 4.10
C LYS A 30 30.25 18.29 5.25
N ARG A 31 29.25 18.95 5.82
CA ARG A 31 29.39 19.71 7.07
C ARG A 31 29.55 18.74 8.24
N ILE A 32 30.33 19.16 9.23
CA ILE A 32 30.58 18.40 10.46
C ILE A 32 30.05 19.21 11.64
N TYR A 33 29.19 18.60 12.46
CA TYR A 33 28.75 19.12 13.74
C TYR A 33 29.47 18.36 14.87
N ASN A 34 30.05 19.08 15.83
CA ASN A 34 30.71 18.48 16.99
C ASN A 34 29.83 18.67 18.23
N THR A 35 29.30 17.57 18.76
CA THR A 35 28.53 17.56 20.01
C THR A 35 29.43 17.30 21.22
N LYS A 36 28.88 17.48 22.43
CA LYS A 36 29.53 17.16 23.71
C LYS A 36 28.58 16.45 24.66
N SER A 37 29.17 15.63 25.54
CA SER A 37 28.43 15.02 26.63
C SER A 37 28.09 16.05 27.71
N VAL A 38 26.86 15.99 28.21
CA VAL A 38 26.36 16.83 29.32
C VAL A 38 26.08 16.02 30.59
N LYS A 39 26.58 14.78 30.66
CA LYS A 39 26.39 13.84 31.79
C LYS A 39 26.64 14.44 33.19
N ASN A 40 27.57 15.38 33.29
CA ASN A 40 27.99 15.99 34.57
C ASN A 40 27.36 17.37 34.80
N LEU A 41 26.33 17.73 34.03
CA LEU A 41 25.57 18.98 34.18
C LEU A 41 24.16 18.66 34.67
N ASP A 42 23.44 19.69 35.10
CA ASP A 42 22.04 19.54 35.47
C ASP A 42 21.22 19.06 34.26
N PRO A 43 20.23 18.15 34.46
CA PRO A 43 19.40 17.67 33.37
C PRO A 43 18.63 18.81 32.69
N ILE A 44 18.51 18.74 31.37
CA ILE A 44 17.66 19.65 30.59
C ILE A 44 16.20 19.43 31.01
N ASP A 45 15.53 20.51 31.44
CA ASP A 45 14.09 20.48 31.67
C ASP A 45 13.39 20.65 30.32
N LEU A 46 12.52 19.70 29.98
CA LEU A 46 11.89 19.69 28.68
C LEU A 46 10.66 20.59 28.71
N ASP A 47 10.86 21.88 28.43
CA ASP A 47 9.80 22.89 28.41
C ASP A 47 9.65 23.60 27.05
N GLY A 48 10.64 23.41 26.14
CA GLY A 48 10.66 24.03 24.82
C GLY A 48 11.47 25.34 24.76
N ILE A 49 12.11 25.74 25.87
CA ILE A 49 12.95 26.93 26.02
C ILE A 49 14.41 26.48 26.12
N ILE A 50 15.25 26.92 25.17
CA ILE A 50 16.64 26.50 25.08
C ILE A 50 17.52 27.44 25.92
N ASN A 51 17.38 27.39 27.26
CA ASN A 51 18.09 28.28 28.20
C ASN A 51 18.87 27.55 29.32
N ASP A 52 18.72 26.23 29.46
CA ASP A 52 19.49 25.44 30.41
C ASP A 52 21.00 25.52 30.16
N ALA A 53 21.79 25.51 31.24
CA ALA A 53 23.26 25.60 31.18
C ALA A 53 23.90 24.45 30.38
N ALA A 54 23.24 23.29 30.29
CA ALA A 54 23.69 22.17 29.48
C ALA A 54 23.79 22.52 27.98
N TRP A 55 22.93 23.41 27.48
CA TRP A 55 22.97 23.86 26.09
C TRP A 55 24.21 24.69 25.77
N ASP A 56 24.86 25.33 26.76
CA ASP A 56 26.06 26.14 26.57
C ASP A 56 27.34 25.31 26.38
N ALA A 57 27.25 23.99 26.51
CA ALA A 57 28.37 23.08 26.22
C ALA A 57 28.79 23.12 24.73
N VAL A 58 27.87 23.51 23.84
CA VAL A 58 28.05 23.54 22.38
C VAL A 58 27.58 24.88 21.80
N GLU A 59 28.22 25.28 20.69
CA GLU A 59 27.82 26.45 19.92
C GLU A 59 26.56 26.16 19.08
N TRP A 60 25.83 27.23 18.75
CA TRP A 60 24.73 27.15 17.80
C TRP A 60 25.24 26.83 16.40
N ALA A 61 24.74 25.76 15.78
CA ALA A 61 24.88 25.57 14.34
C ALA A 61 23.74 26.26 13.58
N GLY A 62 24.03 26.77 12.38
CA GLY A 62 23.08 27.52 11.56
C GLY A 62 23.45 27.47 10.08
N ASP A 63 23.24 28.58 9.37
CA ASP A 63 23.56 28.74 7.95
C ASP A 63 22.85 27.72 7.05
N PHE A 64 21.56 27.54 7.30
CA PHE A 64 20.68 26.72 6.48
C PHE A 64 20.65 27.26 5.05
N ILE A 65 20.46 26.38 4.09
CA ILE A 65 20.38 26.70 2.67
C ILE A 65 19.00 26.28 2.18
N GLU A 66 18.37 27.14 1.39
CA GLU A 66 17.10 26.83 0.76
C GLU A 66 17.25 25.65 -0.21
N TRP A 67 16.36 24.67 -0.06
CA TRP A 67 16.28 23.48 -0.89
C TRP A 67 15.10 23.54 -1.86
N ARG A 68 13.98 24.11 -1.40
CA ARG A 68 12.80 24.41 -2.22
C ARG A 68 12.16 25.71 -1.74
N PRO A 69 11.56 26.50 -2.65
CA PRO A 69 11.51 26.30 -4.10
C PRO A 69 12.82 26.59 -4.86
N ASP A 70 13.68 27.47 -4.34
CA ASP A 70 14.89 27.91 -5.03
C ASP A 70 16.14 27.28 -4.41
N GLU A 71 16.68 26.25 -5.06
CA GLU A 71 17.81 25.52 -4.49
C GLU A 71 19.10 26.36 -4.51
N ASN A 72 19.80 26.36 -3.37
CA ASN A 72 21.08 27.03 -3.13
C ASN A 72 21.00 28.55 -2.95
N THR A 73 19.90 29.05 -2.40
CA THR A 73 19.73 30.44 -1.91
C THR A 73 19.68 30.50 -0.38
N ALA A 74 19.73 31.71 0.19
CA ALA A 74 19.53 31.90 1.62
C ALA A 74 18.04 31.73 1.98
N PRO A 75 17.70 31.04 3.09
CA PRO A 75 16.32 30.87 3.51
C PRO A 75 15.69 32.21 3.90
N SER A 76 14.36 32.30 3.79
CA SER A 76 13.60 33.49 4.17
C SER A 76 13.66 33.79 5.67
N GLN A 77 13.86 32.75 6.49
CA GLN A 77 13.92 32.83 7.94
C GLN A 77 15.06 31.97 8.46
N ASP A 78 15.83 32.51 9.41
CA ASP A 78 16.96 31.78 9.99
C ASP A 78 16.49 30.64 10.88
N THR A 79 17.31 29.58 10.91
CA THR A 79 17.12 28.44 11.80
C THR A 79 18.46 28.07 12.39
N LYS A 80 18.47 27.79 13.70
CA LYS A 80 19.66 27.34 14.43
C LYS A 80 19.33 26.10 15.23
N PHE A 81 20.33 25.27 15.52
CA PHE A 81 20.16 24.10 16.36
C PHE A 81 21.38 23.82 17.23
N LYS A 82 21.14 23.08 18.31
CA LYS A 82 22.15 22.50 19.20
C LYS A 82 21.84 21.02 19.40
N ILE A 83 22.90 20.21 19.50
CA ILE A 83 22.81 18.78 19.82
C ILE A 83 23.77 18.50 20.97
N VAL A 84 23.25 17.91 22.05
CA VAL A 84 24.03 17.41 23.20
C VAL A 84 23.55 16.02 23.57
N TYR A 85 24.31 15.27 24.35
CA TYR A 85 23.93 13.92 24.77
C TYR A 85 24.36 13.59 26.20
N ASP A 86 23.66 12.65 26.82
CA ASP A 86 24.10 11.99 28.06
C ASP A 86 24.18 10.46 27.85
N ASP A 87 24.28 9.69 28.93
CA ASP A 87 24.37 8.21 28.85
C ASP A 87 23.09 7.55 28.32
N LYS A 88 21.96 8.26 28.31
CA LYS A 88 20.61 7.72 28.03
C LYS A 88 19.90 8.42 26.88
N PHE A 89 20.18 9.68 26.62
CA PHE A 89 19.41 10.51 25.68
C PHE A 89 20.32 11.32 24.76
N LEU A 90 19.84 11.49 23.53
CA LEU A 90 20.25 12.55 22.63
C LEU A 90 19.24 13.70 22.77
N TYR A 91 19.74 14.91 22.99
CA TYR A 91 18.93 16.12 23.08
C TYR A 91 19.16 16.99 21.86
N VAL A 92 18.07 17.47 21.28
CA VAL A 92 18.09 18.35 20.10
C VAL A 92 17.27 19.59 20.40
N GLY A 93 17.92 20.75 20.45
CA GLY A 93 17.29 22.05 20.60
C GLY A 93 17.29 22.76 19.27
N ILE A 94 16.12 23.15 18.75
CA ILE A 94 16.00 23.88 17.48
C ILE A 94 15.32 25.22 17.72
N ARG A 95 15.94 26.29 17.22
CA ARG A 95 15.40 27.65 17.21
C ARG A 95 15.03 28.04 15.80
N ALA A 96 13.74 28.19 15.55
CA ALA A 96 13.18 28.59 14.27
C ALA A 96 12.74 30.06 14.36
N PHE A 97 13.60 30.97 13.88
CA PHE A 97 13.28 32.39 13.90
C PHE A 97 12.12 32.70 12.95
N ASP A 98 11.29 33.65 13.32
CA ASP A 98 10.24 34.19 12.47
C ASP A 98 10.05 35.67 12.77
N LYS A 99 10.28 36.53 11.77
CA LYS A 99 10.05 37.97 11.87
C LYS A 99 8.58 38.38 12.09
N ALA A 100 7.64 37.44 11.94
CA ALA A 100 6.21 37.63 12.20
C ALA A 100 5.65 36.42 12.98
N PRO A 101 5.98 36.29 14.28
CA PRO A 101 5.65 35.12 15.11
C PRO A 101 4.16 34.99 15.41
N ASP A 102 3.44 36.11 15.45
CA ASP A 102 1.98 36.19 15.58
C ASP A 102 1.23 35.43 14.46
N SER A 103 1.88 35.31 13.31
CA SER A 103 1.35 34.69 12.10
C SER A 103 1.74 33.22 11.93
N ILE A 104 2.47 32.63 12.88
CA ILE A 104 2.78 31.19 12.86
C ILE A 104 1.47 30.39 12.89
N VAL A 105 1.35 29.39 12.01
CA VAL A 105 0.13 28.59 11.89
C VAL A 105 0.01 27.63 13.07
N LYS A 106 -1.10 27.73 13.81
CA LYS A 106 -1.34 27.03 15.08
C LYS A 106 -2.23 25.80 14.97
N ARG A 107 -2.42 25.24 13.77
CA ARG A 107 -3.30 24.08 13.58
C ARG A 107 -2.75 22.86 14.30
N LEU A 108 -3.61 22.20 15.06
CA LEU A 108 -3.35 20.97 15.78
C LEU A 108 -3.61 19.77 14.87
N GLY A 109 -2.71 18.80 14.93
CA GLY A 109 -2.85 17.50 14.29
C GLY A 109 -2.56 16.39 15.29
N ARG A 110 -3.00 15.18 14.95
CA ARG A 110 -2.49 13.96 15.59
C ARG A 110 -0.99 13.84 15.28
N ARG A 111 -0.27 13.04 16.07
CA ARG A 111 1.03 12.50 15.69
C ARG A 111 1.06 12.10 14.20
N ASP A 112 2.14 12.44 13.52
CA ASP A 112 2.39 12.25 12.08
C ASP A 112 1.52 13.09 11.14
N SER A 113 0.77 14.07 11.66
CA SER A 113 -0.06 14.99 10.86
C SER A 113 0.36 16.46 11.06
N PHE A 114 1.05 17.02 10.07
CA PHE A 114 1.67 18.35 10.17
C PHE A 114 0.99 19.41 9.30
N ASP A 115 0.05 20.16 9.89
CA ASP A 115 -0.64 21.30 9.26
C ASP A 115 -0.05 22.66 9.73
N GLY A 116 1.28 22.82 9.69
CA GLY A 116 1.95 24.06 10.11
C GLY A 116 3.46 24.06 9.88
N ASP A 117 4.16 25.04 10.49
CA ASP A 117 5.63 25.09 10.53
C ASP A 117 6.16 23.86 11.28
N TRP A 118 7.19 23.23 10.74
CA TRP A 118 7.86 22.10 11.38
C TRP A 118 9.36 22.10 11.11
N VAL A 119 10.08 21.46 12.03
CA VAL A 119 11.50 21.13 11.92
C VAL A 119 11.65 19.62 12.04
N GLU A 120 12.66 19.08 11.36
CA GLU A 120 12.93 17.65 11.37
C GLU A 120 14.43 17.42 11.48
N ILE A 121 14.80 16.41 12.28
CA ILE A 121 16.16 15.87 12.32
C ILE A 121 16.16 14.45 11.77
N ASN A 122 17.04 14.19 10.82
CA ASN A 122 17.33 12.83 10.35
C ASN A 122 18.69 12.38 10.90
N ILE A 123 18.75 11.13 11.37
CA ILE A 123 19.92 10.54 12.02
C ILE A 123 20.24 9.19 11.38
N ASP A 124 21.39 9.09 10.72
CA ASP A 124 21.99 7.82 10.28
C ASP A 124 23.01 7.37 11.35
N SER A 125 22.51 6.70 12.39
CA SER A 125 23.33 6.24 13.53
C SER A 125 24.24 5.06 13.21
N TYR A 126 23.98 4.36 12.10
CA TYR A 126 24.87 3.32 11.56
C TYR A 126 25.99 3.89 10.69
N HIS A 127 25.84 5.17 10.31
CA HIS A 127 26.60 5.80 9.25
C HIS A 127 26.65 4.93 7.99
N ASP A 128 25.49 4.34 7.64
CA ASP A 128 25.37 3.40 6.54
C ASP A 128 25.08 4.03 5.17
N LEU A 129 24.84 5.34 5.16
CA LEU A 129 24.54 6.16 3.99
C LEU A 129 23.27 5.70 3.23
N ARG A 130 22.41 4.90 3.88
CA ARG A 130 21.23 4.27 3.24
C ARG A 130 19.99 4.28 4.12
N THR A 131 20.16 4.15 5.43
CA THR A 131 19.10 4.09 6.42
C THR A 131 19.24 5.22 7.43
N GLY A 132 18.13 5.61 8.04
CA GLY A 132 18.15 6.65 9.06
C GLY A 132 16.83 6.72 9.79
N PHE A 133 16.83 7.48 10.87
CA PHE A 133 15.67 7.74 11.72
C PHE A 133 15.29 9.21 11.57
N SER A 134 14.00 9.48 11.36
CA SER A 134 13.46 10.84 11.25
C SER A 134 12.65 11.18 12.49
N PHE A 135 12.85 12.37 13.05
CA PHE A 135 12.03 12.92 14.13
C PHE A 135 11.59 14.33 13.76
N THR A 136 10.28 14.54 13.71
CA THR A 136 9.66 15.78 13.26
C THR A 136 8.90 16.43 14.41
N ALA A 137 9.13 17.73 14.59
CA ALA A 137 8.45 18.56 15.57
C ALA A 137 7.76 19.73 14.88
N SER A 138 6.50 19.96 15.20
CA SER A 138 5.79 21.18 14.78
C SER A 138 5.88 22.29 15.82
N ALA A 139 5.59 23.52 15.40
CA ALA A 139 5.44 24.67 16.29
C ALA A 139 4.35 24.46 17.36
N MET A 140 3.39 23.57 17.12
CA MET A 140 2.29 23.23 18.04
C MET A 140 2.55 21.97 18.88
N GLY A 141 3.79 21.45 18.88
CA GLY A 141 4.15 20.26 19.66
C GLY A 141 3.60 18.95 19.09
N VAL A 142 3.18 18.93 17.83
CA VAL A 142 2.86 17.69 17.12
C VAL A 142 4.17 16.98 16.80
N LYS A 143 4.26 15.71 17.18
CA LYS A 143 5.38 14.80 16.91
C LYS A 143 5.13 14.01 15.65
N GLY A 144 6.19 13.54 15.01
CA GLY A 144 6.11 12.35 14.17
C GLY A 144 7.47 11.78 13.86
N ASP A 145 7.46 10.58 13.30
CA ASP A 145 8.64 9.73 13.17
C ASP A 145 8.55 8.84 11.95
N GLU A 146 9.70 8.61 11.32
CA GLU A 146 9.78 7.77 10.13
C GLU A 146 11.11 7.01 10.12
N PHE A 147 11.09 5.75 9.67
CA PHE A 147 12.30 5.02 9.34
C PHE A 147 12.62 5.21 7.85
N ILE A 148 13.80 5.75 7.57
CA ILE A 148 14.29 6.01 6.21
C ILE A 148 15.05 4.78 5.73
N SER A 149 14.73 4.29 4.53
CA SER A 149 15.45 3.22 3.86
C SER A 149 15.66 3.51 2.37
N ASN A 150 16.43 2.64 1.69
CA ASN A 150 16.75 2.78 0.27
C ASN A 150 17.32 4.16 -0.11
N ASN A 151 18.16 4.73 0.76
CA ASN A 151 18.80 6.03 0.60
C ASN A 151 17.78 7.18 0.39
N GLY A 152 16.68 7.16 1.14
CA GLY A 152 15.64 8.19 1.09
C GLY A 152 14.57 8.00 0.02
N ASN A 153 14.56 6.84 -0.65
CA ASN A 153 13.47 6.48 -1.57
C ASN A 153 12.28 5.82 -0.87
N ASN A 154 12.41 5.48 0.41
CA ASN A 154 11.34 4.93 1.22
C ASN A 154 11.40 5.51 2.62
N TRP A 155 10.31 6.13 3.05
CA TRP A 155 10.12 6.76 4.36
C TRP A 155 8.93 6.06 5.01
N ASP A 156 9.21 5.29 6.05
CA ASP A 156 8.24 4.41 6.69
C ASP A 156 7.76 5.01 8.00
N GLY A 157 6.60 5.67 7.94
CA GLY A 157 5.92 6.28 9.10
C GLY A 157 5.20 5.28 10.02
N SER A 158 5.40 3.97 9.84
CA SER A 158 4.89 2.97 10.79
C SER A 158 5.79 2.77 12.00
N TRP A 159 7.07 3.18 11.89
CA TRP A 159 8.01 3.12 13.00
C TRP A 159 7.65 4.18 14.03
N ASN A 160 7.18 3.75 15.19
CA ASN A 160 6.58 4.60 16.22
C ASN A 160 7.37 4.50 17.56
N PRO A 161 8.56 5.14 17.66
CA PRO A 161 9.42 5.10 18.84
C PRO A 161 8.87 5.92 20.01
N ILE A 162 9.36 5.67 21.21
CA ILE A 162 9.06 6.50 22.40
C ILE A 162 10.07 7.64 22.50
N TRP A 163 9.61 8.89 22.36
CA TRP A 163 10.45 10.08 22.54
C TRP A 163 9.63 11.28 23.02
N TYR A 164 10.32 12.31 23.53
CA TYR A 164 9.68 13.46 24.17
C TYR A 164 9.95 14.74 23.37
N LEU A 165 8.94 15.60 23.30
CA LEU A 165 8.96 16.87 22.58
C LEU A 165 8.23 17.91 23.41
N LYS A 166 8.80 19.11 23.48
CA LYS A 166 8.07 20.34 23.76
C LYS A 166 8.41 21.40 22.72
N SER A 167 7.41 22.18 22.36
CA SER A 167 7.55 23.33 21.46
C SER A 167 6.90 24.54 22.10
N GLN A 168 7.51 25.71 21.90
CA GLN A 168 6.99 26.98 22.38
C GLN A 168 7.15 28.07 21.32
N ILE A 169 6.11 28.88 21.15
CA ILE A 169 6.12 30.10 20.34
C ILE A 169 6.45 31.28 21.26
N ASP A 170 7.32 32.18 20.80
CA ASP A 170 7.69 33.41 21.50
C ASP A 170 7.88 34.60 20.55
N GLU A 171 8.42 35.70 21.08
CA GLU A 171 8.58 36.97 20.34
C GLU A 171 9.56 36.92 19.16
N GLN A 172 10.44 35.91 19.06
CA GLN A 172 11.40 35.80 17.96
C GLN A 172 11.05 34.70 16.96
N GLY A 173 9.99 33.92 17.21
CA GLY A 173 9.59 32.78 16.40
C GLY A 173 9.09 31.63 17.27
N TRP A 174 9.72 30.47 17.16
CA TRP A 174 9.45 29.33 18.03
C TRP A 174 10.69 28.47 18.26
N SER A 175 10.68 27.70 19.33
CA SER A 175 11.70 26.70 19.63
C SER A 175 11.07 25.37 19.98
N CYS A 176 11.86 24.32 19.84
CA CYS A 176 11.52 23.02 20.39
C CYS A 176 12.74 22.32 20.98
N GLU A 177 12.45 21.46 21.94
CA GLU A 177 13.40 20.54 22.53
C GLU A 177 12.92 19.11 22.32
N MET A 178 13.78 18.28 21.75
CA MET A 178 13.58 16.86 21.58
C MET A 178 14.48 16.11 22.56
N LYS A 179 13.90 15.15 23.26
CA LYS A 179 14.64 14.20 24.10
C LYS A 179 14.39 12.79 23.54
N ILE A 180 15.40 12.29 22.84
CA ILE A 180 15.35 11.03 22.10
C ILE A 180 16.14 9.99 22.91
N PRO A 181 15.50 8.96 23.46
CA PRO A 181 16.23 7.89 24.15
C PRO A 181 17.18 7.19 23.17
N LEU A 182 18.42 6.99 23.60
CA LEU A 182 19.41 6.24 22.83
C LEU A 182 18.95 4.80 22.57
N SER A 183 18.03 4.25 23.37
CA SER A 183 17.42 2.93 23.09
C SER A 183 16.56 2.90 21.82
N GLN A 184 16.05 4.05 21.35
CA GLN A 184 15.28 4.14 20.10
C GLN A 184 16.19 4.27 18.87
N LEU A 185 17.44 4.68 19.08
CA LEU A 185 18.45 4.80 18.04
C LEU A 185 19.31 3.56 18.04
N ARG A 186 19.43 2.89 16.90
CA ARG A 186 20.25 1.69 16.81
C ARG A 186 21.69 2.05 16.47
N PHE A 187 22.65 1.73 17.34
CA PHE A 187 24.07 2.03 17.13
C PHE A 187 24.99 1.00 17.79
N ASN A 188 26.24 0.97 17.33
CA ASN A 188 27.25 0.03 17.79
C ASN A 188 27.98 0.52 19.06
N LYS A 189 28.85 -0.30 19.67
CA LYS A 189 29.58 0.08 20.91
C LYS A 189 30.94 0.76 20.69
N ASP A 190 31.24 1.25 19.49
CA ASP A 190 32.53 1.90 19.21
C ASP A 190 32.73 3.11 20.12
N GLN A 191 33.98 3.29 20.59
CA GLN A 191 34.31 4.36 21.53
C GLN A 191 34.02 5.75 20.98
N ASN A 192 34.24 5.94 19.67
CA ASN A 192 33.96 7.19 18.96
C ASN A 192 32.95 6.88 17.84
N GLN A 193 31.75 7.41 17.97
CA GLN A 193 30.72 7.29 16.94
C GLN A 193 30.81 8.46 15.96
N VAL A 194 30.57 8.17 14.69
CA VAL A 194 30.26 9.17 13.66
C VAL A 194 28.90 8.81 13.13
N TRP A 195 27.93 9.73 13.22
CA TRP A 195 26.58 9.53 12.68
C TRP A 195 26.34 10.47 11.51
N GLY A 196 25.52 10.07 10.53
CA GLY A 196 25.02 11.01 9.54
C GLY A 196 23.90 11.87 10.14
N ILE A 197 23.88 13.16 9.84
CA ILE A 197 22.82 14.07 10.31
C ILE A 197 22.34 15.04 9.23
N GLN A 198 21.04 15.31 9.26
CA GLN A 198 20.41 16.41 8.53
C GLN A 198 19.40 17.09 9.45
N VAL A 199 19.39 18.41 9.44
CA VAL A 199 18.33 19.20 10.07
C VAL A 199 17.64 19.99 8.97
N GLN A 200 16.32 19.95 8.95
CA GLN A 200 15.54 20.70 7.99
C GLN A 200 14.40 21.46 8.66
N ARG A 201 13.97 22.54 8.02
CA ARG A 201 12.77 23.30 8.40
C ARG A 201 11.86 23.43 7.20
N ARG A 202 10.56 23.25 7.42
CA ARG A 202 9.52 23.76 6.52
C ARG A 202 8.96 25.04 7.11
N PHE A 203 9.20 26.16 6.42
CA PHE A 203 8.51 27.40 6.66
C PHE A 203 7.18 27.39 5.90
N PHE A 204 6.10 27.09 6.62
CA PHE A 204 4.80 26.75 6.06
C PHE A 204 4.24 27.90 5.23
N ARG A 205 4.26 29.14 5.74
CA ARG A 205 3.65 30.30 5.07
C ARG A 205 4.21 30.61 3.67
N LYS A 206 5.45 30.20 3.36
CA LYS A 206 6.03 30.31 2.00
C LYS A 206 6.17 28.98 1.27
N GLU A 207 5.82 27.85 1.90
CA GLU A 207 6.11 26.50 1.39
C GLU A 207 7.59 26.41 1.01
N GLU A 208 8.44 26.87 1.92
CA GLU A 208 9.89 26.89 1.75
C GLU A 208 10.47 25.79 2.63
N ARG A 209 11.41 25.01 2.07
CA ARG A 209 12.18 24.03 2.83
C ARG A 209 13.65 24.41 2.79
N SER A 210 14.29 24.42 3.95
CA SER A 210 15.71 24.70 4.10
C SER A 210 16.40 23.56 4.83
N LEU A 211 17.66 23.32 4.46
CA LEU A 211 18.49 22.22 4.96
C LEU A 211 19.77 22.76 5.58
N TRP A 212 20.25 22.10 6.64
CA TRP A 212 21.56 22.41 7.20
C TRP A 212 22.69 21.91 6.29
N GLN A 213 22.69 20.64 5.89
CA GLN A 213 23.58 20.13 4.85
C GLN A 213 22.90 20.32 3.50
N ARG A 214 23.54 21.03 2.56
CA ARG A 214 23.00 21.17 1.21
C ARG A 214 22.95 19.81 0.50
N VAL A 215 21.75 19.44 0.04
CA VAL A 215 21.50 18.28 -0.82
C VAL A 215 20.90 18.77 -2.14
N PRO A 216 21.57 18.60 -3.30
CA PRO A 216 21.04 19.02 -4.59
C PRO A 216 19.72 18.32 -4.95
N GLN A 217 18.82 19.00 -5.67
CA GLN A 217 17.56 18.39 -6.16
C GLN A 217 17.80 17.23 -7.13
N ASP A 218 18.98 17.14 -7.74
CA ASP A 218 19.36 16.06 -8.65
C ASP A 218 20.25 14.97 -8.00
N ALA A 219 20.44 15.04 -6.68
CA ALA A 219 21.16 14.04 -5.90
C ALA A 219 20.59 12.62 -6.12
N PRO A 220 21.45 11.59 -6.08
CA PRO A 220 21.05 10.19 -6.28
C PRO A 220 20.32 9.59 -5.07
N GLY A 221 20.33 10.27 -3.92
CA GLY A 221 19.64 9.87 -2.70
C GLY A 221 19.77 10.93 -1.59
N TRP A 222 19.13 10.66 -0.45
CA TRP A 222 19.02 11.58 0.69
C TRP A 222 20.06 11.31 1.78
N VAL A 223 20.09 10.07 2.28
CA VAL A 223 20.91 9.66 3.43
C VAL A 223 22.40 9.77 3.13
N SER A 224 22.83 9.37 1.93
CA SER A 224 24.23 9.45 1.52
C SER A 224 24.79 10.88 1.48
N GLU A 225 23.92 11.87 1.31
CA GLU A 225 24.26 13.28 1.17
C GLU A 225 24.17 14.06 2.50
N MET A 226 23.79 13.40 3.60
CA MET A 226 23.75 14.02 4.94
C MET A 226 25.14 14.46 5.41
N GLY A 227 25.17 15.46 6.29
CA GLY A 227 26.37 15.88 7.02
C GLY A 227 26.72 14.86 8.10
N GLU A 228 27.69 15.19 8.96
CA GLU A 228 28.21 14.28 9.97
C GLU A 228 28.13 14.86 11.38
N LEU A 229 27.80 14.01 12.34
CA LEU A 229 27.78 14.28 13.79
C LEU A 229 28.95 13.55 14.44
N HIS A 230 29.84 14.33 15.04
CA HIS A 230 31.07 13.89 15.71
C HIS A 230 31.01 14.25 17.19
N GLY A 231 31.88 13.64 18.01
CA GLY A 231 31.98 13.93 19.45
C GLY A 231 31.08 13.07 20.35
N LEU A 232 30.41 12.07 19.76
CA LEU A 232 29.68 11.02 20.47
C LEU A 232 30.70 9.97 20.99
N VAL A 233 31.01 10.03 22.28
CA VAL A 233 32.09 9.24 22.91
C VAL A 233 31.53 8.38 24.02
N GLY A 234 31.88 7.09 24.01
CA GLY A 234 31.56 6.16 25.08
C GLY A 234 30.07 5.85 25.23
N LEU A 235 29.28 5.97 24.15
CA LEU A 235 27.87 5.60 24.19
C LEU A 235 27.71 4.11 24.47
N THR A 236 26.98 3.78 25.52
CA THR A 236 26.62 2.39 25.82
C THR A 236 25.24 2.10 25.26
N PRO A 237 25.13 1.14 24.35
CA PRO A 237 23.82 0.78 23.85
C PRO A 237 22.92 0.15 24.91
N GLN A 238 21.63 0.45 24.85
CA GLN A 238 20.66 0.06 25.89
C GLN A 238 19.79 -1.09 25.41
N LYS A 239 19.62 -2.11 26.26
CA LYS A 239 18.64 -3.17 26.01
C LYS A 239 17.24 -2.57 26.15
N GLN A 240 16.39 -2.82 25.17
CA GLN A 240 14.99 -2.42 25.19
C GLN A 240 14.14 -3.64 25.52
N LEU A 241 13.35 -3.59 26.59
CA LEU A 241 12.28 -4.54 26.83
C LEU A 241 10.98 -3.75 26.95
N GLU A 242 10.07 -4.01 26.03
CA GLU A 242 8.73 -3.44 26.05
C GLU A 242 7.71 -4.57 26.08
N ILE A 243 6.73 -4.43 26.96
CA ILE A 243 5.64 -5.39 27.09
C ILE A 243 4.35 -4.59 27.05
N GLN A 244 3.42 -5.00 26.20
CA GLN A 244 2.17 -4.30 25.96
C GLN A 244 1.02 -5.30 25.98
N PRO A 245 0.48 -5.65 27.16
CA PRO A 245 -0.82 -6.31 27.24
C PRO A 245 -1.90 -5.40 26.70
N PHE A 246 -2.93 -6.03 26.13
CA PHE A 246 -4.15 -5.33 25.78
C PHE A 246 -5.39 -6.15 26.16
N THR A 247 -6.50 -5.44 26.28
CA THR A 247 -7.82 -6.03 26.46
C THR A 247 -8.80 -5.31 25.55
N VAL A 248 -9.69 -6.07 24.92
CA VAL A 248 -10.76 -5.59 24.05
C VAL A 248 -12.08 -6.08 24.59
N LEU A 249 -13.00 -5.15 24.74
CA LEU A 249 -14.41 -5.41 25.00
C LEU A 249 -15.16 -5.02 23.73
N GLN A 250 -15.89 -5.95 23.15
CA GLN A 250 -16.72 -5.72 21.97
C GLN A 250 -18.17 -6.11 22.28
N TYR A 251 -19.09 -5.25 21.88
CA TYR A 251 -20.52 -5.45 22.00
C TYR A 251 -21.18 -5.12 20.67
N ASP A 252 -21.73 -6.14 20.03
CA ASP A 252 -22.34 -6.07 18.73
C ASP A 252 -23.85 -6.08 18.87
N THR A 253 -24.54 -5.33 18.01
CA THR A 253 -26.00 -5.32 17.93
C THR A 253 -26.40 -5.45 16.47
N PHE A 254 -27.33 -6.36 16.19
CA PHE A 254 -27.77 -6.71 14.85
C PHE A 254 -29.26 -7.08 14.86
N PRO A 255 -29.93 -7.10 13.70
CA PRO A 255 -31.32 -7.54 13.61
C PRO A 255 -31.47 -8.99 14.07
N VAL A 256 -32.54 -9.27 14.83
CA VAL A 256 -32.89 -10.63 15.25
C VAL A 256 -33.41 -11.40 14.03
N GLU A 257 -32.92 -12.63 13.84
CA GLU A 257 -33.45 -13.56 12.86
C GLU A 257 -34.24 -14.66 13.57
N GLU A 258 -35.55 -14.73 13.29
CA GLU A 258 -36.43 -15.70 13.93
C GLU A 258 -35.98 -17.14 13.60
N GLY A 259 -35.77 -17.95 14.64
CA GLY A 259 -35.28 -19.31 14.53
C GLY A 259 -33.75 -19.44 14.51
N ASN A 260 -32.99 -18.36 14.22
CA ASN A 260 -31.53 -18.40 14.16
C ASN A 260 -30.92 -18.22 15.57
N PRO A 261 -30.31 -19.26 16.18
CA PRO A 261 -29.74 -19.15 17.52
C PRO A 261 -28.48 -18.28 17.57
N PHE A 262 -27.84 -18.02 16.43
CA PHE A 262 -26.62 -17.21 16.32
C PHE A 262 -26.90 -15.73 16.03
N ARG A 263 -28.17 -15.39 15.72
CA ARG A 263 -28.59 -14.00 15.44
C ARG A 263 -29.78 -13.60 16.33
N ASP A 264 -29.55 -13.60 17.64
CA ASP A 264 -30.54 -13.30 18.69
C ASP A 264 -30.68 -11.79 19.04
N GLY A 265 -29.85 -10.95 18.42
CA GLY A 265 -29.92 -9.48 18.45
C GLY A 265 -28.67 -8.80 19.02
N SER A 266 -27.80 -9.52 19.73
CA SER A 266 -26.57 -8.95 20.27
C SER A 266 -25.53 -10.00 20.61
N ASP A 267 -24.25 -9.64 20.48
CA ASP A 267 -23.14 -10.50 20.94
C ASP A 267 -22.15 -9.70 21.80
N PHE A 268 -21.53 -10.37 22.76
CA PHE A 268 -20.50 -9.80 23.62
C PHE A 268 -19.24 -10.65 23.58
N THR A 269 -18.15 -10.03 23.11
CA THR A 269 -16.84 -10.67 23.03
C THR A 269 -15.85 -9.97 23.96
N LEU A 270 -15.15 -10.77 24.77
CA LEU A 270 -13.98 -10.36 25.55
C LEU A 270 -12.73 -10.97 24.92
N ASN A 271 -11.80 -10.14 24.46
CA ASN A 271 -10.54 -10.59 23.90
C ASN A 271 -9.35 -9.94 24.63
N GLY A 272 -8.20 -10.61 24.61
CA GLY A 272 -6.98 -10.11 25.22
C GLY A 272 -5.75 -10.79 24.64
N GLY A 273 -4.65 -10.05 24.61
CA GLY A 273 -3.39 -10.53 24.06
C GLY A 273 -2.21 -9.78 24.65
N LEU A 274 -1.04 -10.17 24.19
CA LEU A 274 0.23 -9.66 24.71
C LEU A 274 1.20 -9.45 23.56
N ASP A 275 1.66 -8.22 23.41
CA ASP A 275 2.79 -7.89 22.54
C ASP A 275 4.04 -7.67 23.39
N ALA A 276 5.19 -8.09 22.88
CA ALA A 276 6.48 -7.81 23.50
C ALA A 276 7.53 -7.47 22.44
N LYS A 277 8.42 -6.55 22.78
CA LYS A 277 9.58 -6.17 21.96
C LYS A 277 10.84 -6.26 22.80
N ILE A 278 11.80 -7.03 22.32
CA ILE A 278 13.04 -7.34 23.01
C ILE A 278 14.22 -6.99 22.11
N GLY A 279 15.03 -6.02 22.53
CA GLY A 279 16.32 -5.73 21.90
C GLY A 279 17.33 -6.84 22.23
N VAL A 280 17.50 -7.80 21.33
CA VAL A 280 18.47 -8.91 21.48
C VAL A 280 19.89 -8.37 21.42
N THR A 281 20.13 -7.50 20.44
CA THR A 281 21.25 -6.58 20.40
C THR A 281 20.71 -5.20 20.05
N ASN A 282 21.54 -4.18 19.96
CA ASN A 282 21.08 -2.84 19.58
C ASN A 282 20.68 -2.75 18.11
N ASP A 283 21.12 -3.74 17.33
CA ASP A 283 20.94 -3.82 15.90
C ASP A 283 19.79 -4.77 15.52
N LEU A 284 19.33 -5.61 16.46
CA LEU A 284 18.43 -6.75 16.22
C LEU A 284 17.36 -6.82 17.31
N THR A 285 16.10 -6.74 16.88
CA THR A 285 14.91 -6.81 17.75
C THR A 285 14.18 -8.13 17.54
N LEU A 286 13.60 -8.64 18.62
CA LEU A 286 12.66 -9.74 18.64
C LEU A 286 11.30 -9.19 19.07
N ASP A 287 10.37 -9.12 18.12
CA ASP A 287 8.97 -8.79 18.36
C ASP A 287 8.19 -10.11 18.55
N LEU A 288 7.37 -10.18 19.58
CA LEU A 288 6.53 -11.33 19.92
C LEU A 288 5.10 -10.86 20.08
N THR A 289 4.15 -11.66 19.64
CA THR A 289 2.73 -11.43 19.89
C THR A 289 2.01 -12.74 20.18
N ILE A 290 1.06 -12.68 21.11
CA ILE A 290 0.17 -13.77 21.48
C ILE A 290 -1.25 -13.25 21.35
N ASN A 291 -2.08 -13.98 20.58
CA ASN A 291 -3.45 -13.61 20.26
C ASN A 291 -3.59 -12.12 19.90
N PRO A 292 -2.85 -11.61 18.90
CA PRO A 292 -2.90 -10.19 18.53
C PRO A 292 -4.31 -9.76 18.12
N ASP A 293 -4.78 -8.64 18.67
CA ASP A 293 -5.99 -7.97 18.18
C ASP A 293 -5.64 -7.03 17.03
N PHE A 294 -6.16 -7.40 15.88
CA PHE A 294 -5.95 -6.74 14.61
C PHE A 294 -7.20 -6.04 14.07
N GLY A 295 -8.32 -6.11 14.79
CA GLY A 295 -9.64 -5.62 14.34
C GLY A 295 -9.84 -4.11 14.34
N GLN A 296 -8.78 -3.31 14.57
CA GLN A 296 -8.91 -1.86 14.86
C GLN A 296 -8.20 -0.94 13.90
N VAL A 297 -7.92 -1.40 12.70
CA VAL A 297 -7.40 -0.50 11.68
C VAL A 297 -8.54 -0.21 10.75
N ASP A 298 -8.83 1.09 10.58
CA ASP A 298 -9.77 1.69 9.62
C ASP A 298 -10.42 0.65 8.71
N ALA A 299 -11.77 0.54 8.74
CA ALA A 299 -12.48 -0.34 7.81
C ALA A 299 -11.93 -0.14 6.39
N ASP A 300 -11.59 -1.25 5.72
CA ASP A 300 -11.11 -1.16 4.35
C ASP A 300 -12.19 -0.45 3.50
N PRO A 301 -11.82 0.41 2.53
CA PRO A 301 -12.82 1.07 1.70
C PRO A 301 -13.71 0.04 0.98
N ALA A 302 -14.98 0.40 0.75
CA ALA A 302 -15.84 -0.40 -0.10
C ALA A 302 -15.24 -0.48 -1.52
N ALA A 303 -15.02 -1.69 -2.03
CA ALA A 303 -14.51 -1.91 -3.37
C ALA A 303 -15.19 -3.15 -3.99
N ILE A 304 -15.61 -3.02 -5.24
CA ILE A 304 -16.15 -4.12 -6.06
C ILE A 304 -15.27 -4.24 -7.29
N THR A 305 -14.90 -5.47 -7.64
CA THR A 305 -14.22 -5.76 -8.91
C THR A 305 -15.02 -6.79 -9.70
N LEU A 306 -15.16 -6.54 -11.01
CA LEU A 306 -15.90 -7.39 -11.94
C LEU A 306 -14.98 -8.30 -12.78
N ASP A 307 -13.67 -8.20 -12.59
CA ASP A 307 -12.67 -8.99 -13.33
C ASP A 307 -12.32 -10.33 -12.65
N GLY A 308 -12.86 -10.58 -11.45
CA GLY A 308 -12.66 -11.79 -10.67
C GLY A 308 -11.32 -11.88 -9.93
N PHE A 309 -10.42 -10.91 -10.09
CA PHE A 309 -9.14 -10.91 -9.37
C PHE A 309 -9.29 -10.40 -7.94
N GLU A 310 -8.43 -10.87 -7.05
CA GLU A 310 -8.37 -10.37 -5.69
C GLU A 310 -7.91 -8.90 -5.62
N ILE A 311 -8.49 -8.16 -4.68
CA ILE A 311 -8.13 -6.77 -4.39
C ILE A 311 -6.97 -6.73 -3.38
N PHE A 312 -5.90 -6.02 -3.73
CA PHE A 312 -4.78 -5.80 -2.81
C PHE A 312 -5.14 -4.75 -1.76
N PHE A 313 -5.19 -5.15 -0.48
CA PHE A 313 -5.34 -4.23 0.65
C PHE A 313 -4.00 -3.94 1.32
N GLN A 314 -3.78 -2.71 1.78
CA GLN A 314 -2.55 -2.39 2.51
C GLN A 314 -2.55 -3.03 3.91
N GLU A 315 -1.41 -3.58 4.32
CA GLU A 315 -1.22 -4.03 5.70
C GLU A 315 -1.28 -2.83 6.65
N ARG A 316 -1.96 -3.03 7.77
CA ARG A 316 -2.41 -2.00 8.69
C ARG A 316 -2.12 -2.37 10.15
N ARG A 317 -1.84 -3.65 10.42
CA ARG A 317 -1.62 -4.23 11.74
C ARG A 317 -0.20 -3.95 12.25
N PRO A 318 -0.02 -3.31 13.43
CA PRO A 318 1.30 -2.83 13.90
C PRO A 318 2.42 -3.87 13.85
N PHE A 319 2.15 -5.11 14.27
CA PHE A 319 3.12 -6.21 14.23
C PHE A 319 3.70 -6.47 12.83
N PHE A 320 2.90 -6.36 11.77
CA PHE A 320 3.35 -6.63 10.39
C PHE A 320 3.84 -5.39 9.66
N VAL A 321 3.40 -4.19 10.04
CA VAL A 321 3.86 -2.94 9.40
C VAL A 321 5.25 -2.55 9.92
N GLU A 322 5.53 -2.76 11.21
CA GLU A 322 6.83 -2.41 11.76
C GLU A 322 7.96 -3.24 11.12
N ASN A 323 9.07 -2.58 10.74
CA ASN A 323 10.21 -3.19 10.05
C ASN A 323 9.83 -3.91 8.74
N LYS A 324 8.65 -3.63 8.16
CA LYS A 324 8.18 -4.23 6.89
C LYS A 324 9.19 -4.06 5.76
N ASN A 325 9.94 -2.95 5.75
CA ASN A 325 10.97 -2.67 4.75
C ASN A 325 12.04 -3.75 4.63
N ILE A 326 12.29 -4.52 5.70
CA ILE A 326 13.21 -5.65 5.63
C ILE A 326 12.59 -6.77 4.80
N PHE A 327 11.31 -7.10 5.04
CA PHE A 327 10.59 -8.20 4.41
C PHE A 327 9.98 -7.87 3.05
N ASP A 328 9.89 -6.59 2.67
CA ASP A 328 9.32 -6.13 1.39
C ASP A 328 10.15 -6.66 0.23
N TYR A 329 9.60 -7.65 -0.48
CA TYR A 329 10.19 -8.23 -1.68
C TYR A 329 9.15 -8.20 -2.79
N ARG A 330 9.07 -7.05 -3.45
CA ARG A 330 8.24 -6.88 -4.65
C ARG A 330 9.05 -7.27 -5.87
N PHE A 331 8.47 -8.11 -6.71
CA PHE A 331 9.09 -8.49 -7.97
C PHE A 331 8.24 -8.00 -9.15
N ALA A 332 8.79 -8.15 -10.35
CA ALA A 332 8.13 -7.76 -11.58
C ALA A 332 7.71 -6.26 -11.60
N ASN A 333 6.44 -5.93 -11.80
CA ASN A 333 5.95 -4.56 -11.99
C ASN A 333 5.49 -3.88 -10.68
N GLY A 334 5.89 -4.41 -9.51
CA GLY A 334 5.63 -3.80 -8.21
C GLY A 334 4.26 -4.11 -7.60
N GLN A 335 3.41 -4.87 -8.31
CA GLN A 335 2.15 -5.41 -7.78
C GLN A 335 2.33 -6.78 -7.14
N ASP A 336 3.28 -7.58 -7.64
CA ASP A 336 3.53 -8.92 -7.12
C ASP A 336 4.54 -8.88 -5.96
N ASN A 337 4.24 -9.61 -4.91
CA ASN A 337 4.99 -9.57 -3.67
C ASN A 337 5.10 -10.97 -3.06
N LEU A 338 6.30 -11.35 -2.60
CA LEU A 338 6.54 -12.65 -1.96
C LEU A 338 6.04 -12.69 -0.52
N PHE A 339 5.77 -11.52 0.09
CA PHE A 339 5.23 -11.45 1.45
C PHE A 339 4.11 -10.41 1.57
N PHE A 340 2.88 -10.91 1.60
CA PHE A 340 1.64 -10.22 1.82
C PHE A 340 1.00 -10.69 3.14
N SER A 341 1.37 -10.02 4.23
CA SER A 341 1.01 -10.41 5.60
C SER A 341 -0.49 -10.50 5.87
N ARG A 342 -1.36 -9.76 5.14
CA ARG A 342 -2.84 -9.80 5.28
C ARG A 342 -3.43 -11.20 5.09
N ARG A 343 -2.67 -12.12 4.49
CA ARG A 343 -3.02 -13.54 4.36
C ARG A 343 -2.98 -14.32 5.68
N ILE A 344 -2.14 -13.88 6.62
CA ILE A 344 -2.05 -14.49 7.95
C ILE A 344 -3.22 -13.95 8.77
N GLY A 345 -4.11 -14.84 9.24
CA GLY A 345 -5.34 -14.48 9.95
C GLY A 345 -6.43 -13.89 9.05
N ARG A 346 -6.47 -14.31 7.77
CA ARG A 346 -7.56 -13.97 6.82
C ARG A 346 -8.88 -14.66 7.22
N SER A 347 -9.97 -14.34 6.55
CA SER A 347 -11.22 -15.11 6.68
C SER A 347 -11.03 -16.58 6.29
N PRO A 348 -11.65 -17.53 7.02
CA PRO A 348 -11.58 -18.96 6.70
C PRO A 348 -11.92 -19.25 5.23
N GLN A 349 -11.18 -20.18 4.62
CA GLN A 349 -11.35 -20.53 3.21
C GLN A 349 -12.38 -21.63 2.96
N GLY A 350 -12.62 -22.49 3.97
CA GLY A 350 -13.62 -23.54 3.92
C GLY A 350 -15.03 -22.99 4.11
N PHE A 351 -15.99 -23.73 3.57
CA PHE A 351 -17.42 -23.50 3.79
C PHE A 351 -18.02 -24.76 4.40
N PRO A 352 -18.84 -24.63 5.46
CA PRO A 352 -19.46 -25.79 6.08
C PRO A 352 -20.51 -26.41 5.16
N SER A 353 -20.68 -27.72 5.28
CA SER A 353 -21.72 -28.47 4.59
C SER A 353 -23.08 -28.25 5.27
N THR A 354 -23.97 -27.52 4.59
CA THR A 354 -25.27 -27.11 5.14
C THR A 354 -26.45 -27.80 4.46
N SER A 355 -27.50 -28.06 5.24
CA SER A 355 -28.82 -28.51 4.77
C SER A 355 -29.86 -27.40 4.86
N ALA A 356 -30.98 -27.54 4.16
CA ALA A 356 -32.07 -26.57 4.23
C ALA A 356 -32.61 -26.46 5.68
N GLY A 357 -32.56 -25.26 6.24
CA GLY A 357 -32.95 -24.99 7.63
C GLY A 357 -31.80 -25.01 8.64
N ASP A 358 -30.56 -25.26 8.21
CA ASP A 358 -29.38 -25.10 9.06
C ASP A 358 -29.06 -23.60 9.27
N TYR A 359 -28.72 -23.23 10.50
CA TYR A 359 -28.10 -21.96 10.82
C TYR A 359 -26.60 -22.17 11.05
N VAL A 360 -25.77 -21.20 10.64
CA VAL A 360 -24.31 -21.29 10.72
C VAL A 360 -23.74 -20.07 11.40
N ASP A 361 -22.92 -20.30 12.42
CA ASP A 361 -21.97 -19.31 12.93
C ASP A 361 -20.56 -19.65 12.43
N GLN A 362 -20.03 -18.79 11.58
CA GLN A 362 -18.70 -18.96 11.00
C GLN A 362 -17.80 -17.78 11.39
N PRO A 363 -16.60 -18.04 11.93
CA PRO A 363 -15.62 -17.01 12.24
C PRO A 363 -15.31 -16.14 11.02
N GLN A 364 -15.32 -14.82 11.21
CA GLN A 364 -15.02 -13.88 10.13
C GLN A 364 -13.51 -13.80 9.81
N ASN A 365 -12.65 -14.17 10.77
CA ASN A 365 -11.20 -14.17 10.63
C ASN A 365 -10.60 -15.36 11.37
N THR A 366 -9.53 -15.94 10.84
CA THR A 366 -8.75 -16.97 11.51
C THR A 366 -7.92 -16.37 12.65
N THR A 367 -7.98 -16.98 13.83
CA THR A 367 -7.24 -16.53 15.01
C THR A 367 -5.74 -16.84 14.85
N ILE A 368 -4.90 -15.84 15.15
CA ILE A 368 -3.46 -16.01 15.19
C ILE A 368 -3.07 -16.38 16.62
N LEU A 369 -2.65 -17.62 16.83
CA LEU A 369 -2.26 -18.12 18.16
C LEU A 369 -1.06 -17.33 18.70
N GLY A 370 -0.10 -17.07 17.82
CA GLY A 370 1.04 -16.20 18.12
C GLY A 370 1.96 -16.04 16.92
N ALA A 371 2.83 -15.03 17.00
CA ALA A 371 3.87 -14.80 16.02
C ALA A 371 5.14 -14.25 16.67
N ALA A 372 6.28 -14.57 16.07
CA ALA A 372 7.59 -14.07 16.45
C ALA A 372 8.28 -13.49 15.21
N LYS A 373 8.89 -12.32 15.36
CA LYS A 373 9.61 -11.63 14.29
C LYS A 373 10.95 -11.15 14.81
N PHE A 374 12.02 -11.74 14.31
CA PHE A 374 13.39 -11.33 14.58
C PHE A 374 13.91 -10.52 13.41
N SER A 375 14.23 -9.25 13.62
CA SER A 375 14.66 -8.40 12.51
C SER A 375 15.63 -7.29 12.91
N GLY A 376 16.41 -6.83 11.94
CA GLY A 376 17.28 -5.67 12.13
C GLY A 376 18.44 -5.63 11.15
N LYS A 377 19.38 -4.70 11.39
CA LYS A 377 20.53 -4.46 10.52
C LYS A 377 21.81 -4.36 11.32
N THR A 378 22.75 -5.23 11.02
CA THR A 378 24.07 -5.27 11.67
C THR A 378 25.02 -4.24 11.07
N LYS A 379 25.97 -3.76 11.88
CA LYS A 379 27.11 -2.91 11.44
C LYS A 379 27.81 -3.39 10.17
N ASN A 380 27.99 -4.70 10.01
CA ASN A 380 28.70 -5.26 8.86
C ASN A 380 27.89 -5.17 7.56
N GLY A 381 26.69 -4.57 7.57
CA GLY A 381 25.84 -4.41 6.40
C GLY A 381 24.93 -5.60 6.13
N TRP A 382 24.71 -6.48 7.10
CA TRP A 382 23.67 -7.51 6.99
C TRP A 382 22.33 -6.98 7.50
N SER A 383 21.30 -6.99 6.66
CA SER A 383 19.91 -6.90 7.08
C SER A 383 19.34 -8.31 7.21
N ILE A 384 18.71 -8.61 8.33
CA ILE A 384 18.15 -9.91 8.66
C ILE A 384 16.69 -9.71 9.06
N GLY A 385 15.80 -10.54 8.54
CA GLY A 385 14.41 -10.62 8.96
C GLY A 385 13.98 -12.08 8.98
N ILE A 386 13.43 -12.55 10.09
CA ILE A 386 12.85 -13.87 10.26
C ILE A 386 11.49 -13.66 10.93
N LEU A 387 10.43 -14.22 10.37
CA LEU A 387 9.09 -14.19 10.93
C LEU A 387 8.53 -15.61 10.92
N GLU A 388 7.93 -15.98 12.04
CA GLU A 388 7.23 -17.23 12.25
C GLU A 388 5.86 -16.90 12.84
N SER A 389 4.80 -17.52 12.32
CA SER A 389 3.46 -17.38 12.89
C SER A 389 2.66 -18.66 12.75
N LEU A 390 1.72 -18.85 13.69
CA LEU A 390 0.83 -20.00 13.74
C LEU A 390 -0.62 -19.51 13.88
N THR A 391 -1.50 -19.99 13.02
CA THR A 391 -2.95 -19.77 13.11
C THR A 391 -3.66 -21.02 13.61
N SER A 392 -4.76 -20.85 14.32
CA SER A 392 -5.60 -21.95 14.83
C SER A 392 -6.37 -22.67 13.73
N LYS A 393 -6.87 -23.86 14.08
CA LYS A 393 -8.00 -24.47 13.38
C LYS A 393 -9.25 -23.64 13.70
N GLU A 394 -10.03 -23.32 12.68
CA GLU A 394 -11.31 -22.63 12.84
C GLU A 394 -12.47 -23.59 12.59
N TYR A 395 -13.53 -23.40 13.36
CA TYR A 395 -14.73 -24.21 13.31
C TYR A 395 -15.92 -23.32 12.98
N ALA A 396 -16.79 -23.78 12.09
CA ALA A 396 -18.14 -23.24 11.95
C ALA A 396 -19.09 -24.09 12.80
N GLU A 397 -19.87 -23.44 13.67
CA GLU A 397 -20.92 -24.08 14.47
C GLU A 397 -22.21 -24.08 13.63
N ILE A 398 -22.78 -25.26 13.43
CA ILE A 398 -23.98 -25.47 12.61
C ILE A 398 -25.09 -25.95 13.53
N ASP A 399 -26.21 -25.24 13.56
CA ASP A 399 -27.43 -25.62 14.29
C ASP A 399 -28.48 -26.14 13.33
N THR A 400 -28.89 -27.39 13.52
CA THR A 400 -30.01 -28.01 12.81
C THR A 400 -31.12 -28.31 13.81
N ASN A 401 -32.12 -27.42 13.91
CA ASN A 401 -33.25 -27.57 14.83
C ASN A 401 -32.85 -27.78 16.31
N GLY A 402 -31.77 -27.14 16.77
CA GLY A 402 -31.23 -27.25 18.13
C GLY A 402 -30.17 -28.33 18.34
N ASP A 403 -29.90 -29.18 17.34
CA ASP A 403 -28.75 -30.08 17.36
C ASP A 403 -27.54 -29.37 16.76
N ARG A 404 -26.46 -29.23 17.54
CA ARG A 404 -25.26 -28.49 17.14
C ARG A 404 -24.11 -29.40 16.73
N ARG A 405 -23.42 -29.04 15.65
CA ARG A 405 -22.18 -29.69 15.21
C ARG A 405 -21.13 -28.66 14.79
N ASP A 406 -19.86 -29.00 14.97
CA ASP A 406 -18.73 -28.19 14.50
C ASP A 406 -18.12 -28.81 13.24
N GLU A 407 -17.83 -27.97 12.26
CA GLU A 407 -17.10 -28.35 11.05
C GLU A 407 -15.85 -27.48 10.87
N ILE A 408 -14.72 -28.10 10.55
CA ILE A 408 -13.46 -27.36 10.37
C ILE A 408 -13.53 -26.58 9.06
N VAL A 409 -13.36 -25.26 9.13
CA VAL A 409 -13.38 -24.33 7.98
C VAL A 409 -12.02 -23.70 7.69
N GLU A 410 -11.05 -23.80 8.59
CA GLU A 410 -9.65 -23.45 8.34
C GLU A 410 -8.74 -24.41 9.11
N PRO A 411 -7.66 -24.94 8.49
CA PRO A 411 -6.73 -25.82 9.17
C PRO A 411 -5.67 -25.04 9.96
N LEU A 412 -5.01 -25.74 10.89
CA LEU A 412 -3.87 -25.22 11.62
C LEU A 412 -2.77 -24.90 10.61
N THR A 413 -2.34 -23.64 10.53
CA THR A 413 -1.41 -23.22 9.48
C THR A 413 -0.19 -22.52 10.05
N ASN A 414 0.97 -23.00 9.64
CA ASN A 414 2.27 -22.41 9.92
C ASN A 414 2.72 -21.52 8.75
N TYR A 415 3.18 -20.31 9.07
CA TYR A 415 3.76 -19.39 8.10
C TYR A 415 5.15 -18.95 8.54
N PHE A 416 6.12 -19.16 7.66
CA PHE A 416 7.52 -18.77 7.88
C PHE A 416 8.00 -17.83 6.77
N VAL A 417 8.77 -16.82 7.15
CA VAL A 417 9.42 -15.89 6.22
C VAL A 417 10.83 -15.62 6.73
N SER A 418 11.82 -15.74 5.85
CA SER A 418 13.18 -15.31 6.14
C SER A 418 13.74 -14.46 5.01
N ARG A 419 14.45 -13.40 5.37
CA ARG A 419 15.08 -12.45 4.46
C ARG A 419 16.48 -12.14 4.96
N PHE A 420 17.44 -12.20 4.04
CA PHE A 420 18.81 -11.80 4.29
C PHE A 420 19.27 -10.88 3.16
N GLN A 421 19.89 -9.76 3.51
CA GLN A 421 20.50 -8.86 2.53
C GLN A 421 21.87 -8.42 3.03
N LYS A 422 22.83 -8.33 2.12
CA LYS A 422 24.20 -7.91 2.39
C LYS A 422 24.57 -6.70 1.53
N ASP A 423 24.95 -5.61 2.18
CA ASP A 423 25.58 -4.46 1.53
C ASP A 423 27.08 -4.71 1.31
N LEU A 424 27.56 -4.35 0.12
CA LEU A 424 28.92 -4.54 -0.38
C LEU A 424 29.42 -3.28 -1.09
N ASN A 425 30.73 -3.19 -1.34
CA ASN A 425 31.36 -2.14 -2.15
C ASN A 425 30.97 -0.72 -1.69
N GLU A 426 31.25 -0.40 -0.43
CA GLU A 426 30.89 0.90 0.18
C GLU A 426 29.36 1.19 0.10
N ARG A 427 28.57 0.12 0.20
CA ARG A 427 27.11 0.10 0.05
C ARG A 427 26.58 0.61 -1.30
N ASN A 428 27.41 0.58 -2.35
CA ASN A 428 26.96 0.78 -3.73
C ASN A 428 26.35 -0.49 -4.31
N THR A 429 26.61 -1.65 -3.69
CA THR A 429 26.02 -2.93 -4.08
C THR A 429 25.25 -3.53 -2.93
N PHE A 430 24.11 -4.15 -3.20
CA PHE A 430 23.53 -5.13 -2.29
C PHE A 430 23.16 -6.41 -3.04
N ILE A 431 23.19 -7.51 -2.31
CA ILE A 431 22.69 -8.82 -2.72
C ILE A 431 21.83 -9.34 -1.58
N GLY A 432 20.68 -9.93 -1.88
CA GLY A 432 19.84 -10.56 -0.87
C GLY A 432 19.13 -11.80 -1.39
N GLY A 433 18.54 -12.53 -0.44
CA GLY A 433 17.57 -13.58 -0.69
C GLY A 433 16.40 -13.51 0.28
N ILE A 434 15.26 -14.06 -0.14
CA ILE A 434 14.07 -14.26 0.68
C ILE A 434 13.60 -15.71 0.51
N PHE A 435 13.02 -16.28 1.55
CA PHE A 435 12.36 -17.57 1.51
C PHE A 435 11.07 -17.48 2.33
N THR A 436 9.96 -17.94 1.77
CA THR A 436 8.66 -17.98 2.40
C THR A 436 8.09 -19.39 2.33
N ALA A 437 7.45 -19.84 3.40
CA ALA A 437 6.85 -21.15 3.51
C ALA A 437 5.47 -21.06 4.17
N THR A 438 4.53 -21.84 3.67
CA THR A 438 3.24 -22.11 4.29
C THR A 438 3.10 -23.61 4.41
N ASN A 439 2.77 -24.11 5.61
CA ASN A 439 2.53 -25.52 5.86
C ASN A 439 1.21 -25.66 6.62
N ARG A 440 0.23 -26.35 6.05
CA ARG A 440 -1.03 -26.69 6.72
C ARG A 440 -0.88 -28.05 7.40
N LEU A 441 -1.34 -28.15 8.65
CA LEU A 441 -1.18 -29.34 9.48
C LEU A 441 -2.56 -29.93 9.80
N ASP A 442 -2.64 -31.26 9.78
CA ASP A 442 -3.85 -32.04 10.12
C ASP A 442 -5.11 -31.57 9.37
N MET A 443 -4.99 -31.41 8.06
CA MET A 443 -6.08 -30.95 7.19
C MET A 443 -7.08 -32.10 6.94
N PRO A 444 -8.39 -31.87 7.17
CA PRO A 444 -9.42 -32.86 6.86
C PRO A 444 -9.70 -32.96 5.35
N GLU A 445 -10.36 -34.04 4.93
CA GLU A 445 -10.77 -34.29 3.54
C GLU A 445 -11.62 -33.15 2.96
N SER A 446 -12.48 -32.53 3.79
CA SER A 446 -13.32 -31.38 3.38
C SER A 446 -12.52 -30.13 2.97
N LEU A 447 -11.23 -30.09 3.28
CA LEU A 447 -10.32 -28.98 2.96
C LEU A 447 -9.21 -29.41 1.98
N GLU A 448 -9.31 -30.58 1.34
CA GLU A 448 -8.30 -31.06 0.39
C GLU A 448 -8.15 -30.20 -0.86
N PHE A 449 -9.11 -29.32 -1.17
CA PHE A 449 -8.96 -28.30 -2.22
C PHE A 449 -7.91 -27.23 -1.87
N LEU A 450 -7.46 -27.15 -0.61
CA LEU A 450 -6.37 -26.29 -0.18
C LEU A 450 -5.02 -26.97 -0.40
N ARG A 451 -4.01 -26.18 -0.75
CA ARG A 451 -2.62 -26.66 -0.87
C ARG A 451 -2.09 -27.08 0.50
N GLU A 452 -1.43 -28.23 0.57
CA GLU A 452 -0.81 -28.71 1.81
C GLU A 452 0.39 -27.86 2.20
N ALA A 453 1.27 -27.57 1.23
CA ALA A 453 2.45 -26.74 1.44
C ALA A 453 2.77 -25.84 0.24
N ALA A 454 3.40 -24.71 0.52
CA ALA A 454 3.82 -23.77 -0.50
C ALA A 454 5.12 -23.05 -0.13
N TYR A 455 6.14 -23.21 -0.97
CA TYR A 455 7.47 -22.68 -0.78
C TYR A 455 7.81 -21.69 -1.89
N THR A 456 8.35 -20.53 -1.53
CA THR A 456 8.82 -19.55 -2.51
C THR A 456 10.17 -18.99 -2.09
N GLY A 457 11.14 -19.03 -2.99
CA GLY A 457 12.46 -18.45 -2.81
C GLY A 457 12.69 -17.29 -3.77
N GLY A 458 13.42 -16.28 -3.33
CA GLY A 458 13.80 -15.15 -4.17
C GLY A 458 15.26 -14.73 -3.96
N LEU A 459 15.89 -14.21 -5.00
CA LEU A 459 17.23 -13.59 -4.98
C LEU A 459 17.15 -12.21 -5.62
N ASP A 460 17.78 -11.20 -5.03
CA ASP A 460 17.78 -9.84 -5.55
C ASP A 460 19.14 -9.16 -5.42
N PHE A 461 19.40 -8.20 -6.31
CA PHE A 461 20.60 -7.39 -6.25
C PHE A 461 20.37 -5.99 -6.82
N LYS A 462 21.23 -5.07 -6.40
CA LYS A 462 21.40 -3.76 -7.04
C LYS A 462 22.86 -3.37 -6.99
N HIS A 463 23.39 -2.88 -8.09
CA HIS A 463 24.73 -2.30 -8.19
C HIS A 463 24.62 -0.87 -8.71
N GLN A 464 25.35 0.05 -8.09
CA GLN A 464 25.36 1.47 -8.44
C GLN A 464 26.79 1.96 -8.70
N TRP A 465 26.96 2.90 -9.63
CA TRP A 465 28.27 3.47 -9.97
C TRP A 465 28.17 4.95 -10.36
N LYS A 466 29.33 5.60 -10.55
CA LYS A 466 29.47 7.05 -10.81
C LYS A 466 28.67 7.86 -9.77
N GLU A 467 29.08 7.77 -8.51
CA GLU A 467 28.42 8.47 -7.39
C GLU A 467 26.92 8.12 -7.31
N ARG A 468 26.58 6.83 -7.43
CA ARG A 468 25.20 6.30 -7.38
C ARG A 468 24.23 6.87 -8.44
N LYS A 469 24.73 7.53 -9.49
CA LYS A 469 23.90 8.12 -10.57
C LYS A 469 23.30 7.05 -11.48
N PHE A 470 24.05 5.98 -11.73
CA PHE A 470 23.64 4.87 -12.57
C PHE A 470 23.49 3.59 -11.74
N TYR A 471 22.60 2.71 -12.17
CA TYR A 471 22.36 1.43 -11.51
C TYR A 471 21.98 0.31 -12.48
N ALA A 472 22.18 -0.91 -12.02
CA ALA A 472 21.60 -2.14 -12.55
C ALA A 472 21.03 -2.91 -11.37
N GLU A 473 19.80 -3.40 -11.48
CA GLU A 473 19.12 -4.18 -10.44
C GLU A 473 18.34 -5.34 -11.05
N GLY A 474 18.09 -6.35 -10.25
CA GLY A 474 17.24 -7.46 -10.66
C GLY A 474 16.80 -8.31 -9.49
N ASN A 475 15.76 -9.10 -9.75
CA ASN A 475 15.26 -10.12 -8.86
C ASN A 475 14.86 -11.38 -9.66
N LEU A 476 14.96 -12.52 -8.99
CA LEU A 476 14.57 -13.85 -9.47
C LEU A 476 13.75 -14.52 -8.38
N VAL A 477 12.65 -15.15 -8.76
CA VAL A 477 11.73 -15.87 -7.89
C VAL A 477 11.58 -17.29 -8.41
N LEU A 478 11.53 -18.24 -7.49
CA LEU A 478 11.21 -19.66 -7.71
C LEU A 478 10.12 -20.05 -6.72
N SER A 479 9.10 -20.76 -7.18
CA SER A 479 7.99 -21.25 -6.36
C SER A 479 7.81 -22.75 -6.54
N HIS A 480 7.38 -23.42 -5.48
CA HIS A 480 6.98 -24.82 -5.50
C HIS A 480 5.80 -25.00 -4.54
N VAL A 481 4.67 -25.44 -5.06
CA VAL A 481 3.44 -25.70 -4.27
C VAL A 481 3.06 -27.17 -4.38
N THR A 482 2.55 -27.75 -3.29
CA THR A 482 2.16 -29.16 -3.19
C THR A 482 0.80 -29.31 -2.52
N GLY A 483 0.05 -30.36 -2.87
CA GLY A 483 -1.24 -30.67 -2.28
C GLY A 483 -1.85 -31.93 -2.90
N SER A 484 -3.13 -32.16 -2.63
CA SER A 484 -3.93 -33.20 -3.28
C SER A 484 -4.02 -32.95 -4.80
N GLU A 485 -4.49 -33.96 -5.52
CA GLU A 485 -4.86 -33.85 -6.94
C GLU A 485 -5.89 -32.72 -7.15
N GLU A 486 -6.90 -32.63 -6.26
CA GLU A 486 -7.92 -31.58 -6.28
C GLU A 486 -7.31 -30.18 -6.08
N ALA A 487 -6.46 -29.98 -5.07
CA ALA A 487 -5.84 -28.68 -4.78
C ALA A 487 -5.06 -28.14 -5.96
N ILE A 488 -4.30 -29.01 -6.64
CA ILE A 488 -3.45 -28.62 -7.76
C ILE A 488 -4.26 -28.49 -9.03
N GLU A 489 -5.32 -29.27 -9.24
CA GLU A 489 -6.28 -29.03 -10.32
C GLU A 489 -6.96 -27.65 -10.16
N VAL A 490 -7.45 -27.32 -8.95
CA VAL A 490 -8.04 -26.00 -8.65
C VAL A 490 -7.01 -24.88 -8.90
N THR A 491 -5.75 -25.07 -8.49
CA THR A 491 -4.68 -24.11 -8.75
C THR A 491 -4.46 -23.90 -10.25
N GLN A 492 -4.34 -24.97 -11.04
CA GLN A 492 -4.20 -24.92 -12.50
C GLN A 492 -5.37 -24.19 -13.18
N ARG A 493 -6.59 -24.37 -12.66
CA ARG A 493 -7.82 -23.78 -13.21
C ARG A 493 -8.09 -22.34 -12.78
N SER A 494 -7.43 -21.87 -11.72
CA SER A 494 -7.64 -20.53 -11.17
C SER A 494 -7.38 -19.41 -12.18
N LEU A 495 -7.98 -18.25 -11.96
CA LEU A 495 -7.83 -17.06 -12.83
C LEU A 495 -6.38 -16.60 -13.00
N THR A 496 -5.51 -16.93 -12.04
CA THR A 496 -4.07 -16.63 -12.10
C THR A 496 -3.36 -17.45 -13.19
N HIS A 497 -3.79 -18.69 -13.42
CA HIS A 497 -3.09 -19.69 -14.24
C HIS A 497 -3.81 -20.06 -15.54
N LEU A 498 -5.10 -20.41 -15.45
CA LEU A 498 -5.96 -20.74 -16.59
C LEU A 498 -5.37 -21.80 -17.55
N PHE A 499 -4.94 -22.95 -17.04
CA PHE A 499 -4.36 -24.03 -17.88
C PHE A 499 -5.39 -24.73 -18.77
N GLN A 500 -6.68 -24.56 -18.48
CA GLN A 500 -7.81 -25.08 -19.25
C GLN A 500 -8.07 -24.32 -20.57
N ARG A 501 -7.22 -23.33 -20.90
CA ARG A 501 -7.40 -22.50 -22.09
C ARG A 501 -7.38 -23.30 -23.38
N VAL A 502 -8.48 -23.22 -24.14
CA VAL A 502 -8.67 -23.95 -25.40
C VAL A 502 -7.71 -23.57 -26.53
N ASP A 503 -7.00 -22.44 -26.40
CA ASP A 503 -6.10 -21.89 -27.41
C ASP A 503 -4.64 -21.74 -26.94
N ALA A 504 -4.30 -22.33 -25.79
CA ALA A 504 -2.93 -22.38 -25.28
C ALA A 504 -2.31 -23.76 -25.57
N GLY A 505 -1.23 -23.80 -26.36
CA GLY A 505 -0.54 -25.05 -26.71
C GLY A 505 0.61 -25.42 -25.76
N HIS A 506 0.94 -24.53 -24.82
CA HIS A 506 2.07 -24.67 -23.90
C HIS A 506 1.65 -25.02 -22.46
N VAL A 507 0.35 -25.07 -22.17
CA VAL A 507 -0.23 -25.47 -20.87
C VAL A 507 -1.47 -26.34 -21.09
N GLU A 508 -1.75 -27.23 -20.16
CA GLU A 508 -2.93 -28.09 -20.12
C GLU A 508 -3.22 -28.47 -18.66
N VAL A 509 -4.48 -28.70 -18.30
CA VAL A 509 -4.84 -29.20 -16.96
C VAL A 509 -4.49 -30.68 -16.86
N ASP A 510 -3.63 -31.02 -15.91
CA ASP A 510 -3.34 -32.40 -15.53
C ASP A 510 -3.92 -32.65 -14.12
N PRO A 511 -5.07 -33.36 -14.00
CA PRO A 511 -5.74 -33.58 -12.73
C PRO A 511 -4.97 -34.52 -11.81
N THR A 512 -3.97 -35.26 -12.31
CA THR A 512 -3.18 -36.21 -11.51
C THR A 512 -1.97 -35.57 -10.83
N ARG A 513 -1.75 -34.27 -11.06
CA ARG A 513 -0.62 -33.55 -10.45
C ARG A 513 -0.88 -33.27 -8.98
N THR A 514 0.18 -33.41 -8.21
CA THR A 514 0.21 -33.08 -6.77
C THR A 514 1.19 -31.93 -6.47
N SER A 515 1.76 -31.30 -7.50
CA SER A 515 2.60 -30.11 -7.35
C SER A 515 2.70 -29.24 -8.62
N LEU A 516 3.10 -27.97 -8.45
CA LEU A 516 3.49 -27.05 -9.53
C LEU A 516 4.78 -26.31 -9.18
N THR A 517 5.60 -26.00 -10.20
CA THR A 517 6.87 -25.27 -10.01
C THR A 517 7.05 -24.18 -11.05
N GLY A 518 7.20 -22.93 -10.61
CA GLY A 518 7.39 -21.82 -11.53
C GLY A 518 8.42 -20.81 -11.12
N THR A 519 8.74 -19.92 -12.06
CA THR A 519 9.77 -18.89 -11.95
C THR A 519 9.24 -17.51 -12.34
N GLY A 520 9.78 -16.47 -11.75
CA GLY A 520 9.48 -15.09 -12.12
C GLY A 520 10.65 -14.16 -11.84
N GLY A 521 10.57 -12.91 -12.27
CA GLY A 521 11.59 -11.93 -11.94
C GLY A 521 11.57 -10.66 -12.77
N LYS A 522 12.58 -9.83 -12.53
CA LYS A 522 12.83 -8.55 -13.19
C LYS A 522 14.33 -8.34 -13.36
N ILE A 523 14.76 -7.78 -14.48
CA ILE A 523 16.08 -7.16 -14.62
C ILE A 523 15.91 -5.78 -15.25
N GLU A 524 16.53 -4.76 -14.67
CA GLU A 524 16.53 -3.40 -15.22
C GLU A 524 17.85 -2.65 -14.97
N ALA A 525 18.08 -1.62 -15.77
CA ALA A 525 19.19 -0.70 -15.57
C ALA A 525 18.76 0.72 -15.93
N GLY A 526 19.40 1.71 -15.32
CA GLY A 526 19.00 3.10 -15.52
C GLY A 526 19.89 4.15 -14.88
N LYS A 527 19.43 5.39 -15.00
CA LYS A 527 20.01 6.59 -14.40
C LYS A 527 18.99 7.23 -13.45
N GLN A 528 19.37 7.33 -12.18
CA GLN A 528 18.55 7.85 -11.08
C GLN A 528 19.02 9.21 -10.51
N GLY A 529 20.18 9.72 -10.94
CA GLY A 529 20.80 10.95 -10.41
C GLY A 529 21.57 11.76 -11.48
N GLY A 530 21.88 13.02 -11.20
CA GLY A 530 22.75 13.89 -12.03
C GLY A 530 22.06 14.57 -13.22
N GLY A 531 21.58 15.80 -13.02
CA GLY A 531 20.87 16.63 -13.99
C GLY A 531 19.35 16.42 -14.04
N ASN A 532 18.70 16.90 -15.09
CA ASN A 532 17.23 16.93 -15.21
C ASN A 532 16.59 15.61 -15.69
N TRP A 533 17.39 14.68 -16.23
CA TRP A 533 16.90 13.46 -16.86
C TRP A 533 17.08 12.22 -15.97
N ARG A 534 16.07 11.35 -15.99
CA ARG A 534 16.03 10.02 -15.37
C ARG A 534 15.49 9.04 -16.40
N TYR A 535 16.02 7.83 -16.44
CA TYR A 535 15.54 6.81 -17.37
C TYR A 535 15.91 5.42 -16.89
N ASN A 536 15.10 4.43 -17.23
CA ASN A 536 15.42 3.02 -17.06
C ASN A 536 14.75 2.19 -18.15
N ALA A 537 15.26 0.98 -18.34
CA ALA A 537 14.65 -0.02 -19.19
C ALA A 537 14.93 -1.40 -18.59
N GLY A 538 14.02 -2.34 -18.85
CA GLY A 538 14.12 -3.67 -18.27
C GLY A 538 13.15 -4.66 -18.88
N PHE A 539 13.21 -5.87 -18.36
CA PHE A 539 12.28 -6.95 -18.68
C PHE A 539 11.84 -7.68 -17.41
N ILE A 540 10.67 -8.29 -17.52
CA ILE A 540 9.96 -9.02 -16.46
C ILE A 540 9.48 -10.33 -17.07
N TRP A 541 9.46 -11.40 -16.28
CA TRP A 541 8.82 -12.65 -16.67
C TRP A 541 8.08 -13.27 -15.49
N ARG A 542 7.01 -14.00 -15.79
CA ARG A 542 6.23 -14.84 -14.89
C ARG A 542 5.86 -16.09 -15.66
N SER A 543 6.46 -17.23 -15.32
CA SER A 543 6.15 -18.49 -16.01
C SER A 543 4.72 -18.93 -15.73
N PRO A 544 4.09 -19.75 -16.59
CA PRO A 544 2.71 -20.22 -16.39
C PRO A 544 2.48 -20.93 -15.06
N GLU A 545 3.44 -21.75 -14.60
CA GLU A 545 3.35 -22.48 -13.32
C GLU A 545 3.84 -21.67 -12.10
N LEU A 546 4.14 -20.36 -12.26
CA LEU A 546 4.54 -19.53 -11.11
C LEU A 546 3.34 -19.35 -10.21
N GLU A 547 3.37 -19.95 -9.03
CA GLU A 547 2.35 -19.75 -8.00
C GLU A 547 3.02 -19.36 -6.70
N LEU A 548 2.83 -18.12 -6.28
CA LEU A 548 3.36 -17.69 -5.00
C LEU A 548 2.58 -18.37 -3.88
N ASN A 549 3.25 -18.65 -2.77
CA ASN A 549 2.59 -19.28 -1.64
C ASN A 549 1.40 -18.46 -1.09
N ASP A 550 0.67 -19.05 -0.14
CA ASP A 550 -0.51 -18.43 0.46
C ASP A 550 -0.25 -17.10 1.16
N ILE A 551 1.00 -16.77 1.44
CA ILE A 551 1.43 -15.46 1.97
C ILE A 551 2.11 -14.58 0.92
N GLY A 552 2.00 -14.92 -0.35
CA GLY A 552 2.37 -14.09 -1.49
C GLY A 552 1.15 -13.40 -2.11
N PHE A 553 1.42 -12.54 -3.08
CA PHE A 553 0.40 -11.92 -3.92
C PHE A 553 0.87 -11.96 -5.37
N LEU A 554 0.16 -12.74 -6.19
CA LEU A 554 0.38 -12.87 -7.63
C LEU A 554 -0.95 -12.62 -8.33
N ARG A 555 -1.00 -11.63 -9.21
CA ARG A 555 -2.24 -11.35 -9.94
C ARG A 555 -2.40 -12.24 -11.17
N GLN A 556 -1.32 -12.49 -11.92
CA GLN A 556 -1.39 -13.20 -13.19
C GLN A 556 -0.05 -13.86 -13.53
N ALA A 557 -0.10 -15.12 -14.00
CA ALA A 557 1.03 -15.86 -14.56
C ALA A 557 1.05 -15.78 -16.11
N ASP A 558 2.00 -16.48 -16.76
CA ASP A 558 2.11 -16.52 -18.23
C ASP A 558 2.28 -15.12 -18.88
N GLU A 559 3.21 -14.31 -18.36
CA GLU A 559 3.52 -12.98 -18.91
C GLU A 559 5.03 -12.75 -19.02
N ILE A 560 5.48 -12.31 -20.20
CA ILE A 560 6.78 -11.69 -20.43
C ILE A 560 6.54 -10.23 -20.79
N ARG A 561 7.18 -9.31 -20.07
CA ARG A 561 7.01 -7.86 -20.26
C ARG A 561 8.35 -7.16 -20.46
N GLN A 562 8.40 -6.23 -21.39
CA GLN A 562 9.53 -5.33 -21.60
C GLN A 562 9.07 -3.90 -21.42
N PHE A 563 9.91 -3.04 -20.85
CA PHE A 563 9.55 -1.65 -20.60
C PHE A 563 10.72 -0.69 -20.71
N ALA A 564 10.39 0.57 -20.97
CA ALA A 564 11.30 1.70 -20.96
C ALA A 564 10.60 2.93 -20.39
N ASN A 565 11.31 3.70 -19.57
CA ASN A 565 10.84 4.93 -18.95
C ASN A 565 11.87 6.04 -19.17
N VAL A 566 11.40 7.23 -19.51
CA VAL A 566 12.20 8.45 -19.56
C VAL A 566 11.43 9.55 -18.87
N ARG A 567 12.05 10.19 -17.88
CA ARG A 567 11.48 11.31 -17.12
C ARG A 567 12.43 12.50 -17.13
N TRP A 568 11.87 13.66 -17.41
CA TRP A 568 12.52 14.96 -17.26
C TRP A 568 11.89 15.71 -16.10
N ARG A 569 12.70 16.42 -15.30
CA ARG A 569 12.21 17.33 -14.26
C ARG A 569 13.11 18.55 -14.12
N THR A 570 12.53 19.69 -13.76
CA THR A 570 13.31 20.86 -13.36
C THR A 570 13.95 20.61 -11.99
N THR A 571 15.18 21.09 -11.82
CA THR A 571 15.95 21.02 -10.56
C THR A 571 15.82 22.31 -9.74
N LYS A 572 15.37 23.40 -10.35
CA LYS A 572 15.09 24.69 -9.72
C LYS A 572 13.76 25.24 -10.20
N ALA A 573 13.21 26.21 -9.48
CA ALA A 573 12.05 26.95 -9.96
C ALA A 573 12.40 27.67 -11.28
N THR A 574 11.42 27.79 -12.18
CA THR A 574 11.60 28.42 -13.49
C THR A 574 10.31 29.10 -13.91
N GLY A 575 10.38 30.40 -14.20
CA GLY A 575 9.21 31.20 -14.56
C GLY A 575 8.17 31.24 -13.44
N LYS A 576 6.95 30.75 -13.71
CA LYS A 576 5.85 30.67 -12.72
C LYS A 576 5.78 29.34 -11.97
N PHE A 577 6.73 28.43 -12.21
CA PHE A 577 6.70 27.06 -11.71
C PHE A 577 7.78 26.83 -10.65
N ARG A 578 7.40 26.19 -9.53
CA ARG A 578 8.34 25.64 -8.54
C ARG A 578 9.00 24.36 -9.06
N GLN A 579 8.20 23.53 -9.74
CA GLN A 579 8.68 22.30 -10.34
C GLN A 579 7.83 21.95 -11.56
N ILE A 580 8.48 21.44 -12.60
CA ILE A 580 7.83 20.80 -13.74
C ILE A 580 8.47 19.43 -13.92
N ALA A 581 7.66 18.41 -14.18
CA ALA A 581 8.12 17.10 -14.56
C ALA A 581 7.28 16.56 -15.72
N ALA A 582 7.92 15.86 -16.65
CA ALA A 582 7.27 15.15 -17.74
C ALA A 582 7.91 13.77 -17.88
N GLY A 583 7.13 12.76 -18.21
CA GLY A 583 7.61 11.40 -18.40
C GLY A 583 6.93 10.72 -19.58
N LEU A 584 7.67 9.78 -20.17
CA LEU A 584 7.20 8.85 -21.18
C LEU A 584 7.53 7.44 -20.71
N PHE A 585 6.52 6.59 -20.64
CA PHE A 585 6.65 5.19 -20.32
C PHE A 585 6.10 4.34 -21.47
N GLN A 586 6.83 3.32 -21.86
CA GLN A 586 6.40 2.36 -22.86
C GLN A 586 6.60 0.96 -22.32
N PHE A 587 5.60 0.09 -22.54
CA PHE A 587 5.79 -1.33 -22.32
C PHE A 587 5.11 -2.17 -23.39
N SER A 588 5.60 -3.41 -23.52
CA SER A 588 5.04 -4.46 -24.35
C SER A 588 4.94 -5.76 -23.55
N THR A 589 3.92 -6.56 -23.82
CA THR A 589 3.72 -7.87 -23.18
C THR A 589 3.55 -8.98 -24.20
N TYR A 590 4.03 -10.17 -23.82
CA TYR A 590 3.91 -11.42 -24.53
C TYR A 590 3.50 -12.53 -23.54
N ASP A 591 2.91 -13.61 -24.03
CA ASP A 591 2.77 -14.86 -23.26
C ASP A 591 3.83 -15.90 -23.69
N TYR A 592 3.87 -17.05 -23.02
CA TYR A 592 4.84 -18.12 -23.29
C TYR A 592 4.57 -18.89 -24.59
N GLU A 593 3.39 -18.74 -25.19
CA GLU A 593 3.11 -19.14 -26.58
C GLU A 593 3.81 -18.21 -27.60
N GLY A 594 4.30 -17.05 -27.15
CA GLY A 594 4.95 -16.04 -27.99
C GLY A 594 3.98 -15.04 -28.61
N ASN A 595 2.72 -15.00 -28.16
CA ASN A 595 1.75 -14.04 -28.66
C ASN A 595 2.08 -12.63 -28.18
N PHE A 596 2.07 -11.67 -29.10
CA PHE A 596 2.20 -10.26 -28.72
C PHE A 596 0.86 -9.75 -28.16
N ASN A 597 0.78 -9.51 -26.85
CA ASN A 597 -0.49 -9.24 -26.17
C ASN A 597 -0.79 -7.76 -26.02
N ARG A 598 0.17 -6.96 -25.56
CA ARG A 598 -0.06 -5.53 -25.31
C ARG A 598 1.10 -4.69 -25.80
N ILE A 599 0.78 -3.50 -26.27
CA ILE A 599 1.72 -2.38 -26.32
C ILE A 599 1.00 -1.14 -25.84
N GLN A 600 1.68 -0.35 -25.02
CA GLN A 600 1.13 0.84 -24.42
C GLN A 600 2.20 1.92 -24.30
N TYR A 601 1.77 3.14 -24.60
CA TYR A 601 2.55 4.36 -24.42
C TYR A 601 1.83 5.23 -23.41
N GLU A 602 2.55 5.76 -22.45
CA GLU A 602 2.03 6.63 -21.41
C GLU A 602 2.86 7.91 -21.40
N PHE A 603 2.17 9.03 -21.25
CA PHE A 603 2.74 10.33 -20.98
C PHE A 603 2.19 10.82 -19.66
N ASN A 604 3.06 11.31 -18.79
CA ASN A 604 2.68 11.93 -17.53
C ASN A 604 3.33 13.30 -17.41
N PHE A 605 2.61 14.27 -16.88
CA PHE A 605 3.05 15.64 -16.71
C PHE A 605 2.58 16.15 -15.36
N ASN A 606 3.49 16.68 -14.55
CA ASN A 606 3.14 17.29 -13.28
C ASN A 606 3.77 18.68 -13.21
N ALA A 607 3.01 19.65 -12.72
CA ALA A 607 3.48 21.02 -12.54
C ALA A 607 3.00 21.58 -11.19
N ASN A 608 3.89 22.28 -10.50
CA ASN A 608 3.58 23.01 -9.28
C ASN A 608 3.92 24.49 -9.49
N LEU A 609 2.94 25.37 -9.29
CA LEU A 609 3.10 26.81 -9.46
C LEU A 609 3.73 27.46 -8.22
N LEU A 610 4.29 28.66 -8.38
CA LEU A 610 4.75 29.49 -7.25
C LEU A 610 3.64 29.76 -6.21
N SER A 611 2.38 29.78 -6.66
CA SER A 611 1.18 29.88 -5.81
C SER A 611 0.85 28.60 -5.03
N ASN A 612 1.60 27.50 -5.22
CA ASN A 612 1.35 26.14 -4.72
C ASN A 612 0.10 25.46 -5.26
N TRP A 613 -0.54 26.04 -6.28
CA TRP A 613 -1.46 25.29 -7.11
C TRP A 613 -0.69 24.22 -7.89
N TRP A 614 -1.29 23.07 -8.07
CA TRP A 614 -0.68 21.94 -8.75
C TRP A 614 -1.59 21.40 -9.84
N PHE A 615 -0.95 20.85 -10.87
CA PHE A 615 -1.59 20.23 -12.02
C PHE A 615 -0.91 18.89 -12.26
N ASP A 616 -1.73 17.86 -12.44
CA ASP A 616 -1.27 16.53 -12.81
C ASP A 616 -2.09 16.08 -14.02
N PHE A 617 -1.41 15.68 -15.08
CA PHE A 617 -2.02 15.24 -16.32
C PHE A 617 -1.33 13.98 -16.78
N GLY A 618 -2.12 13.01 -17.24
CA GLY A 618 -1.59 11.84 -17.91
C GLY A 618 -2.43 11.44 -19.10
N ALA A 619 -1.80 10.79 -20.07
CA ALA A 619 -2.46 10.20 -21.22
C ALA A 619 -1.80 8.88 -21.57
N ALA A 620 -2.59 7.90 -21.98
CA ALA A 620 -2.10 6.62 -22.45
C ALA A 620 -2.75 6.23 -23.78
N HIS A 621 -1.94 5.68 -24.67
CA HIS A 621 -2.37 5.12 -25.95
C HIS A 621 -2.11 3.61 -25.94
N LYS A 622 -3.17 2.82 -26.12
CA LYS A 622 -3.13 1.35 -26.08
C LYS A 622 -3.56 0.80 -27.46
N PRO A 623 -2.67 0.82 -28.47
CA PRO A 623 -3.03 0.44 -29.84
C PRO A 623 -3.30 -1.07 -30.01
N ARG A 624 -2.84 -1.90 -29.07
CA ARG A 624 -3.05 -3.35 -29.09
C ARG A 624 -3.26 -3.86 -27.67
N ILE A 625 -4.36 -4.58 -27.48
CA ILE A 625 -4.75 -5.16 -26.20
C ILE A 625 -5.34 -6.55 -26.49
N TYR A 626 -4.67 -7.57 -25.97
CA TYR A 626 -5.20 -8.92 -25.87
C TYR A 626 -5.10 -9.37 -24.42
N THR A 627 -6.07 -10.15 -23.98
CA THR A 627 -6.08 -10.75 -22.65
C THR A 627 -6.44 -12.21 -22.73
N ASN A 628 -5.83 -13.01 -21.85
CA ASN A 628 -6.06 -14.44 -21.72
C ASN A 628 -7.02 -14.76 -20.56
N THR A 629 -7.48 -13.75 -19.80
CA THR A 629 -8.17 -13.94 -18.53
C THR A 629 -9.67 -13.64 -18.58
N ILE A 630 -10.13 -12.80 -19.51
CA ILE A 630 -11.50 -12.28 -19.46
C ILE A 630 -12.58 -13.33 -19.73
N LEU A 631 -12.26 -14.37 -20.51
CA LEU A 631 -13.17 -15.49 -20.77
C LEU A 631 -12.98 -16.65 -19.78
N GLN A 632 -12.25 -16.43 -18.68
CA GLN A 632 -12.10 -17.34 -17.53
C GLN A 632 -11.78 -18.80 -17.90
N GLY A 633 -10.80 -18.99 -18.80
CA GLY A 633 -10.45 -20.31 -19.35
C GLY A 633 -10.86 -20.50 -20.81
N GLY A 634 -11.59 -19.53 -21.38
CA GLY A 634 -11.85 -19.46 -22.81
C GLY A 634 -10.66 -19.00 -23.66
N PRO A 635 -10.88 -18.85 -24.98
CA PRO A 635 -9.85 -18.42 -25.90
C PRO A 635 -9.38 -16.98 -25.61
N ARG A 636 -8.19 -16.64 -26.10
CA ARG A 636 -7.61 -15.30 -26.02
C ARG A 636 -8.52 -14.26 -26.66
N TRP A 637 -8.83 -13.21 -25.89
CA TRP A 637 -9.74 -12.14 -26.31
C TRP A 637 -8.99 -10.90 -26.80
N ARG A 638 -9.43 -10.33 -27.92
CA ARG A 638 -8.96 -9.04 -28.41
C ARG A 638 -9.84 -7.91 -27.88
N PHE A 639 -9.24 -6.94 -27.22
CA PHE A 639 -9.88 -5.68 -26.89
C PHE A 639 -9.71 -4.65 -28.00
N SER A 640 -10.72 -3.78 -28.15
CA SER A 640 -10.61 -2.62 -29.02
C SER A 640 -9.54 -1.66 -28.51
N GLN A 641 -8.82 -1.02 -29.44
CA GLN A 641 -7.83 0.01 -29.13
C GLN A 641 -8.44 1.09 -28.21
N GLU A 642 -7.69 1.48 -27.19
CA GLU A 642 -8.15 2.36 -26.11
C GLU A 642 -7.21 3.56 -25.94
N ASN A 643 -7.80 4.73 -25.69
CA ASN A 643 -7.09 5.90 -25.21
C ASN A 643 -7.60 6.27 -23.82
N PHE A 644 -6.67 6.56 -22.93
CA PHE A 644 -6.94 6.93 -21.55
C PHE A 644 -6.31 8.29 -21.27
N MET A 645 -6.96 9.11 -20.45
CA MET A 645 -6.40 10.35 -19.93
C MET A 645 -6.88 10.58 -18.50
N TYR A 646 -6.06 11.28 -17.73
CA TYR A 646 -6.48 11.86 -16.47
C TYR A 646 -5.98 13.30 -16.36
N SER A 647 -6.70 14.12 -15.60
CA SER A 647 -6.33 15.48 -15.29
C SER A 647 -6.80 15.83 -13.88
N PHE A 648 -5.90 16.30 -13.04
CA PHE A 648 -6.17 16.79 -11.72
C PHE A 648 -5.63 18.20 -11.56
N VAL A 649 -6.40 19.02 -10.86
CA VAL A 649 -5.98 20.36 -10.43
C VAL A 649 -6.28 20.50 -8.95
N GLY A 650 -5.35 21.08 -8.20
CA GLY A 650 -5.58 21.40 -6.81
C GLY A 650 -5.01 22.74 -6.39
N THR A 651 -5.66 23.29 -5.38
CA THR A 651 -5.31 24.58 -4.77
C THR A 651 -4.16 24.43 -3.76
N ASP A 652 -3.69 25.58 -3.26
CA ASP A 652 -2.66 25.66 -2.23
C ASP A 652 -3.09 24.95 -0.92
N GLN A 653 -2.45 23.81 -0.62
CA GLN A 653 -2.76 22.96 0.56
C GLN A 653 -2.58 23.66 1.91
N ARG A 654 -1.90 24.81 1.94
CA ARG A 654 -1.67 25.59 3.16
C ARG A 654 -2.89 26.42 3.57
N LYS A 655 -3.81 26.69 2.65
CA LYS A 655 -5.02 27.48 2.93
C LYS A 655 -5.99 26.70 3.81
N LYS A 656 -6.84 27.42 4.55
CA LYS A 656 -7.86 26.81 5.43
C LYS A 656 -8.93 26.09 4.61
N LEU A 657 -9.31 26.64 3.47
CA LEU A 657 -10.11 25.97 2.46
C LEU A 657 -9.17 25.56 1.33
N ARG A 658 -9.11 24.26 1.06
CA ARG A 658 -8.36 23.69 -0.04
C ARG A 658 -9.25 22.69 -0.75
N SER A 659 -9.09 22.63 -2.06
CA SER A 659 -9.86 21.73 -2.90
C SER A 659 -9.00 21.20 -4.04
N SER A 660 -9.38 20.03 -4.55
CA SER A 660 -8.93 19.50 -5.82
C SER A 660 -10.08 18.89 -6.60
N LEU A 661 -9.92 18.88 -7.92
CA LEU A 661 -10.86 18.29 -8.85
C LEU A 661 -10.07 17.43 -9.83
N GLY A 662 -10.55 16.20 -10.01
CA GLY A 662 -9.96 15.18 -10.86
C GLY A 662 -10.96 14.69 -11.89
N PHE A 663 -10.45 14.43 -13.08
CA PHE A 663 -11.17 13.80 -14.17
C PHE A 663 -10.34 12.65 -14.71
N VAL A 664 -10.93 11.46 -14.82
CA VAL A 664 -10.33 10.32 -15.50
C VAL A 664 -11.27 9.91 -16.61
N TYR A 665 -10.75 9.77 -17.82
CA TYR A 665 -11.54 9.42 -18.99
C TYR A 665 -10.82 8.35 -19.81
N SER A 666 -11.54 7.31 -20.21
CA SER A 666 -11.06 6.32 -21.16
C SER A 666 -12.11 6.04 -22.23
N GLN A 667 -11.65 5.79 -23.44
CA GLN A 667 -12.51 5.44 -24.56
C GLN A 667 -11.82 4.42 -25.47
N ALA A 668 -12.50 3.29 -25.67
CA ALA A 668 -12.13 2.30 -26.68
C ALA A 668 -12.86 2.56 -28.01
N LYS A 669 -12.22 2.15 -29.12
CA LYS A 669 -12.82 2.15 -30.46
C LYS A 669 -14.11 1.32 -30.49
N GLN A 670 -14.99 1.64 -31.45
CA GLN A 670 -16.30 1.01 -31.66
C GLN A 670 -17.22 1.08 -30.44
N ASN A 671 -16.95 2.02 -29.52
CA ASN A 671 -17.64 2.16 -28.24
C ASN A 671 -17.68 0.83 -27.47
N ASN A 672 -16.61 0.04 -27.55
CA ASN A 672 -16.52 -1.23 -26.82
C ASN A 672 -16.54 -1.02 -25.31
N PHE A 673 -15.89 0.06 -24.86
CA PHE A 673 -15.67 0.39 -23.47
C PHE A 673 -15.49 1.89 -23.36
N SER A 674 -16.05 2.51 -22.34
CA SER A 674 -15.66 3.84 -21.90
C SER A 674 -15.68 3.93 -20.38
N PHE A 675 -14.87 4.83 -19.84
CA PHE A 675 -14.79 5.09 -18.41
C PHE A 675 -14.76 6.59 -18.18
N LEU A 676 -15.56 7.07 -17.23
CA LEU A 676 -15.52 8.43 -16.73
C LEU A 676 -15.54 8.40 -15.21
N SER A 677 -14.51 8.98 -14.58
CA SER A 677 -14.46 9.26 -13.14
C SER A 677 -14.36 10.75 -12.92
N ILE A 678 -15.22 11.28 -12.04
CA ILE A 678 -15.13 12.65 -11.55
C ILE A 678 -14.88 12.58 -10.04
N GLN A 679 -13.77 13.17 -9.62
CA GLN A 679 -13.29 13.09 -8.25
C GLN A 679 -13.18 14.50 -7.68
N GLY A 680 -13.86 14.76 -6.57
CA GLY A 680 -13.71 15.99 -5.81
C GLY A 680 -12.97 15.71 -4.51
N ASP A 681 -12.20 16.69 -4.04
CA ASP A 681 -11.80 16.79 -2.63
C ASP A 681 -12.03 18.22 -2.18
N VAL A 682 -12.71 18.38 -1.05
CA VAL A 682 -12.81 19.66 -0.36
C VAL A 682 -12.45 19.43 1.09
N THR A 683 -11.37 20.09 1.53
CA THR A 683 -10.97 20.11 2.93
C THR A 683 -11.09 21.53 3.48
N TYR A 684 -11.78 21.67 4.61
CA TYR A 684 -11.95 22.91 5.33
C TYR A 684 -11.45 22.78 6.77
N GLN A 685 -10.65 23.76 7.19
CA GLN A 685 -10.09 23.91 8.53
C GLN A 685 -10.69 25.17 9.20
N PRO A 686 -11.93 25.09 9.75
CA PRO A 686 -12.59 26.23 10.39
C PRO A 686 -11.83 26.77 11.61
N THR A 687 -11.32 25.87 12.45
CA THR A 687 -10.56 26.19 13.66
C THR A 687 -9.21 25.50 13.63
N ASP A 688 -8.31 25.85 14.55
CA ASP A 688 -7.01 25.19 14.64
C ASP A 688 -7.13 23.71 15.04
N ALA A 689 -8.23 23.29 15.66
CA ALA A 689 -8.45 21.90 16.14
C ALA A 689 -9.30 21.02 15.21
N LEU A 690 -10.15 21.61 14.35
CA LEU A 690 -11.15 20.89 13.56
C LEU A 690 -10.81 20.89 12.07
N ARG A 691 -10.66 19.69 11.49
CA ARG A 691 -10.53 19.45 10.06
C ARG A 691 -11.73 18.68 9.52
N ILE A 692 -12.35 19.20 8.47
CA ILE A 692 -13.48 18.59 7.79
C ILE A 692 -13.05 18.30 6.35
N SER A 693 -13.25 17.09 5.85
CA SER A 693 -13.04 16.79 4.43
C SER A 693 -14.19 15.97 3.85
N ILE A 694 -14.51 16.26 2.59
CA ILE A 694 -15.49 15.52 1.80
C ILE A 694 -14.84 15.23 0.45
N SER A 695 -14.80 13.95 0.08
CA SER A 695 -14.17 13.48 -1.15
C SER A 695 -15.17 12.65 -1.97
N PRO A 696 -16.05 13.30 -2.75
CA PRO A 696 -17.02 12.61 -3.60
C PRO A 696 -16.34 12.04 -4.86
N GLU A 697 -16.79 10.86 -5.27
CA GLU A 697 -16.38 10.19 -6.49
C GLU A 697 -17.60 9.65 -7.22
N LEU A 698 -17.72 10.00 -8.50
CA LEU A 698 -18.72 9.47 -9.41
C LEU A 698 -18.01 8.73 -10.55
N ASN A 699 -18.38 7.48 -10.77
CA ASN A 699 -17.83 6.64 -11.82
C ASN A 699 -18.94 6.14 -12.75
N ARG A 700 -18.64 6.12 -14.05
CA ARG A 700 -19.48 5.53 -15.10
C ARG A 700 -18.62 4.71 -16.04
N ASN A 701 -18.95 3.45 -16.25
CA ASN A 701 -18.06 2.51 -16.94
C ASN A 701 -18.81 1.51 -17.85
N PRO A 702 -19.52 1.98 -18.90
CA PRO A 702 -20.22 1.09 -19.81
C PRO A 702 -19.25 0.22 -20.63
N ASN A 703 -19.59 -1.05 -20.82
CA ASN A 703 -18.77 -2.02 -21.54
C ASN A 703 -19.65 -3.00 -22.32
N LYS A 704 -19.40 -3.14 -23.62
CA LYS A 704 -20.17 -4.03 -24.51
C LYS A 704 -19.78 -5.51 -24.40
N THR A 705 -18.67 -5.84 -23.76
CA THR A 705 -18.10 -7.18 -23.78
C THR A 705 -17.77 -7.65 -22.36
N GLN A 706 -18.66 -7.38 -21.41
CA GLN A 706 -18.51 -7.86 -20.04
C GLN A 706 -18.82 -9.35 -19.99
N TYR A 707 -17.92 -10.15 -19.41
CA TYR A 707 -18.15 -11.58 -19.23
C TYR A 707 -19.31 -11.81 -18.24
N VAL A 708 -20.19 -12.77 -18.58
CA VAL A 708 -21.35 -13.16 -17.76
C VAL A 708 -21.14 -14.58 -17.25
N THR A 709 -21.01 -15.55 -18.14
CA THR A 709 -20.86 -16.96 -17.77
C THR A 709 -20.32 -17.79 -18.94
N GLN A 710 -20.08 -19.08 -18.68
CA GLN A 710 -19.82 -20.10 -19.69
C GLN A 710 -20.91 -21.18 -19.62
N THR A 711 -21.39 -21.62 -20.77
CA THR A 711 -22.32 -22.73 -20.95
C THR A 711 -21.87 -23.63 -22.12
N ASP A 712 -22.67 -24.61 -22.50
CA ASP A 712 -22.42 -25.52 -23.63
C ASP A 712 -23.66 -25.61 -24.52
N PHE A 713 -23.44 -25.75 -25.83
CA PHE A 713 -24.46 -26.16 -26.77
C PHE A 713 -23.90 -27.20 -27.74
N ASN A 714 -24.50 -28.39 -27.75
CA ASN A 714 -24.09 -29.53 -28.59
C ASN A 714 -22.58 -29.87 -28.50
N GLY A 715 -21.99 -29.79 -27.30
CA GLY A 715 -20.57 -30.07 -27.05
C GLY A 715 -19.61 -28.96 -27.51
N THR A 716 -20.14 -27.79 -27.85
CA THR A 716 -19.35 -26.59 -28.15
C THR A 716 -19.54 -25.55 -27.05
N PRO A 717 -18.48 -25.18 -26.32
CA PRO A 717 -18.55 -24.16 -25.27
C PRO A 717 -19.07 -22.82 -25.80
N ARG A 718 -19.96 -22.20 -25.03
CA ARG A 718 -20.50 -20.86 -25.26
C ARG A 718 -20.01 -19.93 -24.15
N TYR A 719 -19.18 -18.95 -24.51
CA TYR A 719 -18.75 -17.89 -23.60
C TYR A 719 -19.69 -16.72 -23.75
N ILE A 720 -20.53 -16.49 -22.73
CA ILE A 720 -21.59 -15.49 -22.75
C ILE A 720 -21.04 -14.16 -22.28
N LEU A 721 -21.27 -13.12 -23.08
CA LEU A 721 -20.97 -11.73 -22.76
C LEU A 721 -22.27 -10.92 -22.72
N GLY A 722 -22.26 -9.82 -21.99
CA GLY A 722 -23.33 -8.83 -21.97
C GLY A 722 -22.77 -7.42 -22.18
N THR A 723 -23.62 -6.52 -22.67
CA THR A 723 -23.39 -5.09 -22.54
C THR A 723 -23.80 -4.67 -21.13
N ILE A 724 -22.86 -4.18 -20.34
CA ILE A 724 -23.10 -3.65 -19.00
C ILE A 724 -23.11 -2.12 -19.04
N ASP A 725 -24.13 -1.52 -18.44
CA ASP A 725 -24.11 -0.15 -17.97
C ASP A 725 -23.93 -0.19 -16.45
N ASN A 726 -22.77 0.26 -15.97
CA ASN A 726 -22.53 0.38 -14.55
C ASN A 726 -22.12 1.80 -14.15
N ASP A 727 -22.66 2.21 -13.02
CA ASP A 727 -22.43 3.51 -12.40
C ASP A 727 -22.19 3.30 -10.90
N SER A 728 -21.32 4.11 -10.32
CA SER A 728 -21.16 4.14 -8.87
C SER A 728 -20.94 5.54 -8.35
N PHE A 729 -21.37 5.74 -7.11
CA PHE A 729 -21.16 6.95 -6.36
C PHE A 729 -20.63 6.61 -4.98
N SER A 730 -19.62 7.35 -4.54
CA SER A 730 -19.15 7.33 -3.17
C SER A 730 -18.85 8.73 -2.67
N ALA A 731 -18.94 8.95 -1.36
CA ALA A 731 -18.47 10.21 -0.77
C ALA A 731 -17.81 9.95 0.58
N ALA A 732 -16.48 9.97 0.62
CA ALA A 732 -15.76 9.84 1.88
C ALA A 732 -15.86 11.15 2.68
N ILE A 733 -16.47 11.09 3.86
CA ILE A 733 -16.61 12.21 4.79
C ILE A 733 -15.68 11.93 5.97
N ARG A 734 -14.84 12.90 6.32
CA ARG A 734 -13.97 12.81 7.50
C ARG A 734 -14.06 14.06 8.35
N LEU A 735 -14.23 13.86 9.66
CA LEU A 735 -14.11 14.90 10.68
C LEU A 735 -12.98 14.50 11.62
N ASN A 736 -12.00 15.38 11.78
CA ASN A 736 -10.92 15.19 12.75
C ASN A 736 -10.93 16.35 13.72
N TYR A 737 -11.19 16.07 14.99
CA TYR A 737 -11.16 17.03 16.06
C TYR A 737 -10.01 16.69 17.03
N THR A 738 -8.98 17.53 17.03
CA THR A 738 -7.78 17.35 17.86
C THR A 738 -7.88 18.24 19.08
N ILE A 739 -8.16 17.65 20.25
CA ILE A 739 -8.21 18.40 21.52
C ILE A 739 -6.79 18.77 21.95
N ASN A 740 -5.88 17.80 21.85
CA ASN A 740 -4.43 17.97 21.94
C ASN A 740 -3.76 16.81 21.17
N PRO A 741 -2.43 16.83 20.95
CA PRO A 741 -1.75 15.79 20.16
C PRO A 741 -1.96 14.34 20.65
N ASN A 742 -2.35 14.15 21.92
CA ASN A 742 -2.56 12.85 22.55
C ASN A 742 -4.05 12.46 22.68
N LEU A 743 -5.00 13.34 22.37
CA LEU A 743 -6.43 13.10 22.48
C LEU A 743 -7.17 13.60 21.24
N THR A 744 -7.71 12.67 20.45
CA THR A 744 -8.39 12.97 19.18
C THR A 744 -9.74 12.28 19.10
N VAL A 745 -10.71 12.97 18.50
CA VAL A 745 -11.99 12.40 18.07
C VAL A 745 -12.02 12.42 16.54
N GLN A 746 -12.23 11.26 15.94
CA GLN A 746 -12.20 11.07 14.49
C GLN A 746 -13.50 10.41 14.06
N TYR A 747 -14.12 10.97 13.03
CA TYR A 747 -15.30 10.39 12.40
C TYR A 747 -15.00 10.14 10.92
N TYR A 748 -15.37 8.96 10.45
CA TYR A 748 -15.37 8.56 9.06
C TYR A 748 -16.77 8.09 8.68
N GLY A 749 -17.25 8.51 7.51
CA GLY A 749 -18.47 8.00 6.91
C GLY A 749 -18.32 7.89 5.41
N GLN A 750 -18.77 6.80 4.82
CA GLN A 750 -18.76 6.59 3.37
C GLN A 750 -20.07 5.94 2.94
N PRO A 751 -21.04 6.71 2.42
CA PRO A 751 -22.05 6.16 1.53
C PRO A 751 -21.39 5.68 0.23
N PHE A 752 -21.81 4.52 -0.23
CA PHE A 752 -21.41 3.87 -1.47
C PHE A 752 -22.62 3.22 -2.12
N ILE A 753 -22.79 3.44 -3.42
CA ILE A 753 -23.71 2.69 -4.25
C ILE A 753 -23.02 2.32 -5.55
N PHE A 754 -23.26 1.09 -5.99
CA PHE A 754 -22.86 0.56 -7.28
C PHE A 754 -24.09 -0.07 -7.93
N ARG A 755 -24.37 0.29 -9.18
CA ARG A 755 -25.44 -0.30 -9.97
C ARG A 755 -24.85 -0.86 -11.25
N ALA A 756 -25.23 -2.08 -11.61
CA ALA A 756 -24.90 -2.72 -12.87
C ALA A 756 -26.17 -3.33 -13.48
N THR A 757 -26.44 -2.95 -14.72
CA THR A 757 -27.52 -3.53 -15.54
C THR A 757 -26.95 -4.04 -16.85
N TYR A 758 -27.38 -5.21 -17.26
CA TYR A 758 -26.92 -5.95 -18.42
C TYR A 758 -28.02 -6.03 -19.47
N ASN A 759 -27.61 -5.91 -20.73
CA ASN A 759 -28.47 -6.10 -21.89
C ASN A 759 -27.63 -6.62 -23.07
N ASP A 760 -28.29 -6.79 -24.23
CA ASP A 760 -27.65 -7.24 -25.47
C ASP A 760 -26.75 -8.46 -25.25
N PHE A 761 -27.29 -9.56 -24.72
CA PHE A 761 -26.49 -10.78 -24.50
C PHE A 761 -25.97 -11.35 -25.82
N LYS A 762 -24.77 -11.93 -25.78
CA LYS A 762 -24.05 -12.43 -26.95
C LYS A 762 -23.14 -13.59 -26.55
N TYR A 763 -22.82 -14.47 -27.49
CA TYR A 763 -21.79 -15.49 -27.29
C TYR A 763 -20.58 -15.26 -28.21
N VAL A 764 -19.40 -15.65 -27.76
CA VAL A 764 -18.14 -15.48 -28.50
C VAL A 764 -18.06 -16.41 -29.71
N THR A 765 -17.68 -15.87 -30.86
CA THR A 765 -17.49 -16.62 -32.13
C THR A 765 -16.04 -16.55 -32.61
N ASN A 766 -15.52 -15.35 -32.88
CA ASN A 766 -14.13 -15.12 -33.30
C ASN A 766 -13.43 -14.11 -32.37
N PRO A 767 -12.91 -14.56 -31.22
CA PRO A 767 -12.47 -13.68 -30.13
C PRO A 767 -11.30 -12.75 -30.50
N ILE A 768 -10.59 -13.03 -31.59
CA ILE A 768 -9.41 -12.27 -32.04
C ILE A 768 -9.69 -11.38 -33.27
N ALA A 769 -10.92 -11.33 -33.77
CA ALA A 769 -11.29 -10.53 -34.94
C ALA A 769 -10.97 -9.04 -34.76
N ASN A 770 -10.57 -8.35 -35.82
CA ASN A 770 -10.19 -6.93 -35.73
C ASN A 770 -11.39 -6.03 -35.43
N ASP A 771 -12.51 -6.26 -36.12
CA ASP A 771 -13.79 -5.58 -35.84
C ASP A 771 -14.42 -6.20 -34.60
N LEU A 772 -14.99 -5.37 -33.71
CA LEU A 772 -15.71 -5.83 -32.52
C LEU A 772 -16.91 -6.73 -32.86
N ASN A 773 -17.69 -6.39 -33.88
CA ASN A 773 -18.94 -7.09 -34.19
C ASN A 773 -18.69 -8.48 -34.81
N ASP A 774 -17.49 -8.71 -35.33
CA ASP A 774 -17.09 -10.03 -35.83
C ASP A 774 -16.68 -10.98 -34.69
N ARG A 775 -16.57 -10.49 -33.44
CA ARG A 775 -16.06 -11.30 -32.31
C ARG A 775 -17.12 -12.14 -31.60
N PHE A 776 -18.38 -11.78 -31.77
CA PHE A 776 -19.50 -12.41 -31.08
C PHE A 776 -20.72 -12.47 -31.99
N TYR A 777 -21.63 -13.37 -31.68
CA TYR A 777 -22.98 -13.36 -32.17
C TYR A 777 -23.90 -12.83 -31.06
N GLN A 778 -24.67 -11.79 -31.36
CA GLN A 778 -25.66 -11.24 -30.43
C GLN A 778 -26.99 -11.97 -30.64
N TYR A 779 -27.61 -12.45 -29.56
CA TYR A 779 -28.89 -13.14 -29.63
C TYR A 779 -29.97 -12.20 -30.20
N GLY A 780 -30.78 -12.72 -31.11
CA GLY A 780 -31.98 -12.05 -31.60
C GLY A 780 -33.14 -12.19 -30.62
N ASN A 781 -34.16 -11.33 -30.78
CA ASN A 781 -35.32 -11.30 -29.88
C ASN A 781 -36.12 -12.62 -29.81
N ASN A 782 -35.97 -13.50 -30.80
CA ASN A 782 -36.64 -14.81 -30.82
C ASN A 782 -35.77 -15.92 -30.19
N GLU A 783 -34.48 -15.65 -29.96
CA GLU A 783 -33.51 -16.62 -29.45
C GLU A 783 -33.25 -16.47 -27.95
N ILE A 784 -33.67 -15.35 -27.35
CA ILE A 784 -33.52 -15.08 -25.91
C ILE A 784 -34.85 -14.60 -25.33
N SER A 785 -35.24 -15.20 -24.21
CA SER A 785 -36.38 -14.77 -23.41
C SER A 785 -36.01 -14.75 -21.93
N PHE A 786 -36.65 -13.87 -21.16
CA PHE A 786 -36.45 -13.80 -19.70
C PHE A 786 -37.63 -14.48 -19.00
N ASP A 787 -37.34 -15.47 -18.16
CA ASP A 787 -38.35 -16.08 -17.28
C ASP A 787 -38.29 -15.41 -15.90
N GLU A 788 -39.32 -14.62 -15.60
CA GLU A 788 -39.47 -13.94 -14.31
C GLU A 788 -39.56 -14.92 -13.13
N ASN A 789 -40.04 -16.15 -13.35
CA ASN A 789 -40.21 -17.13 -12.26
C ASN A 789 -38.87 -17.73 -11.83
N SER A 790 -38.00 -18.06 -12.79
CA SER A 790 -36.68 -18.61 -12.51
C SER A 790 -35.61 -17.53 -12.33
N GLY A 791 -35.89 -16.28 -12.72
CA GLY A 791 -34.91 -15.19 -12.72
C GLY A 791 -33.76 -15.42 -13.71
N ALA A 792 -34.02 -16.13 -14.81
CA ALA A 792 -33.01 -16.57 -15.77
C ALA A 792 -33.38 -16.19 -17.21
N TYR A 793 -32.35 -15.98 -18.03
CA TYR A 793 -32.48 -15.89 -19.48
C TYR A 793 -32.46 -17.30 -20.07
N LEU A 794 -33.50 -17.64 -20.81
CA LEU A 794 -33.66 -18.88 -21.57
C LEU A 794 -33.24 -18.63 -23.02
N ILE A 795 -32.32 -19.46 -23.53
CA ILE A 795 -31.76 -19.35 -24.88
C ILE A 795 -32.25 -20.51 -25.74
N ASP A 796 -32.77 -20.17 -26.92
CA ASP A 796 -33.11 -21.05 -28.03
C ASP A 796 -32.23 -20.60 -29.22
N GLU A 797 -31.06 -21.20 -29.35
CA GLU A 797 -30.03 -20.81 -30.32
C GLU A 797 -30.34 -21.33 -31.74
N ASP A 798 -31.09 -22.43 -31.87
CA ASP A 798 -31.45 -23.01 -33.17
C ASP A 798 -32.86 -22.62 -33.69
N GLY A 799 -33.67 -21.98 -32.84
CA GLY A 799 -34.97 -21.43 -33.16
C GLY A 799 -36.08 -22.48 -33.24
N ASP A 800 -35.90 -23.64 -32.60
CA ASP A 800 -36.88 -24.74 -32.61
C ASP A 800 -37.98 -24.60 -31.53
N SER A 801 -37.96 -23.51 -30.76
CA SER A 801 -38.83 -23.21 -29.62
C SER A 801 -38.60 -24.10 -28.39
N VAL A 802 -37.45 -24.75 -28.30
CA VAL A 802 -36.95 -25.46 -27.12
C VAL A 802 -35.78 -24.68 -26.52
N THR A 803 -35.73 -24.60 -25.19
CA THR A 803 -34.59 -23.96 -24.51
C THR A 803 -33.38 -24.89 -24.57
N ASP A 804 -32.31 -24.42 -25.20
CA ASP A 804 -31.02 -25.10 -25.30
C ASP A 804 -30.22 -24.98 -24.01
N TYR A 805 -30.17 -23.77 -23.44
CA TYR A 805 -29.49 -23.48 -22.19
C TYR A 805 -30.03 -22.21 -21.53
N ALA A 806 -29.68 -22.00 -20.26
CA ALA A 806 -30.11 -20.83 -19.50
C ALA A 806 -28.97 -20.30 -18.62
N PHE A 807 -29.05 -19.01 -18.28
CA PHE A 807 -28.17 -18.38 -17.31
C PHE A 807 -28.92 -17.34 -16.47
N GLY A 808 -28.51 -17.19 -15.20
CA GLY A 808 -29.16 -16.27 -14.27
C GLY A 808 -29.00 -14.80 -14.69
N ASN A 809 -29.94 -13.96 -14.27
CA ASN A 809 -29.84 -12.52 -14.48
C ASN A 809 -28.61 -11.95 -13.74
N PRO A 810 -27.63 -11.34 -14.45
CA PRO A 810 -26.44 -10.78 -13.83
C PRO A 810 -26.64 -9.36 -13.26
N ASP A 811 -27.84 -8.79 -13.36
CA ASP A 811 -28.14 -7.44 -12.85
C ASP A 811 -28.04 -7.39 -11.33
N PHE A 812 -27.41 -6.32 -10.82
CA PHE A 812 -27.37 -6.07 -9.38
C PHE A 812 -27.15 -4.60 -9.06
N SER A 813 -27.73 -4.16 -7.94
CA SER A 813 -27.48 -2.87 -7.34
C SER A 813 -27.14 -3.06 -5.88
N PHE A 814 -25.95 -2.62 -5.50
CA PHE A 814 -25.34 -2.80 -4.19
C PHE A 814 -25.19 -1.45 -3.50
N VAL A 815 -25.64 -1.38 -2.25
CA VAL A 815 -25.53 -0.20 -1.41
C VAL A 815 -24.80 -0.57 -0.13
N GLN A 816 -23.89 0.33 0.28
CA GLN A 816 -23.19 0.20 1.54
C GLN A 816 -23.00 1.57 2.20
N PHE A 817 -23.17 1.59 3.52
CA PHE A 817 -22.76 2.69 4.37
C PHE A 817 -21.82 2.15 5.43
N ARG A 818 -20.59 2.68 5.46
CA ARG A 818 -19.62 2.42 6.54
C ARG A 818 -19.45 3.71 7.34
N SER A 819 -19.62 3.64 8.65
CA SER A 819 -19.36 4.75 9.56
C SER A 819 -18.55 4.28 10.76
N ASN A 820 -17.53 5.05 11.12
CA ASN A 820 -16.68 4.79 12.28
C ASN A 820 -16.45 6.09 13.05
N LEU A 821 -16.74 6.09 14.35
CA LEU A 821 -16.35 7.12 15.30
C LEU A 821 -15.28 6.55 16.23
N VAL A 822 -14.11 7.18 16.26
CA VAL A 822 -12.96 6.74 17.07
C VAL A 822 -12.53 7.86 17.99
N VAL A 823 -12.51 7.59 19.30
CA VAL A 823 -11.83 8.41 20.29
C VAL A 823 -10.55 7.69 20.69
N ARG A 824 -9.40 8.31 20.41
CA ARG A 824 -8.07 7.81 20.82
C ARG A 824 -7.50 8.71 21.89
N TRP A 825 -7.09 8.13 23.01
CA TRP A 825 -6.38 8.81 24.08
C TRP A 825 -5.08 8.10 24.43
N GLU A 826 -3.95 8.76 24.24
CA GLU A 826 -2.65 8.34 24.74
C GLU A 826 -2.39 9.00 26.09
N TYR A 827 -2.67 8.28 27.18
CA TYR A 827 -2.61 8.83 28.54
C TYR A 827 -1.20 8.81 29.11
N ILE A 828 -0.36 7.89 28.64
CA ILE A 828 1.08 7.78 28.91
C ILE A 828 1.74 7.39 27.57
N PRO A 829 2.97 7.84 27.24
CA PRO A 829 3.64 7.47 26.00
C PRO A 829 3.58 5.96 25.72
N GLY A 830 2.98 5.59 24.59
CA GLY A 830 2.80 4.21 24.16
C GLY A 830 1.67 3.41 24.84
N SER A 831 0.90 4.01 25.76
CA SER A 831 -0.28 3.40 26.39
C SER A 831 -1.55 4.15 25.97
N GLU A 832 -2.51 3.43 25.42
CA GLU A 832 -3.64 4.02 24.69
C GLU A 832 -4.98 3.45 25.14
N LEU A 833 -6.00 4.29 25.09
CA LEU A 833 -7.40 3.91 25.20
C LEU A 833 -8.11 4.27 23.89
N PHE A 834 -8.82 3.31 23.33
CA PHE A 834 -9.67 3.49 22.17
C PHE A 834 -11.13 3.24 22.57
N PHE A 835 -11.99 4.16 22.17
CA PHE A 835 -13.42 3.95 22.10
C PHE A 835 -13.83 4.02 20.64
N VAL A 836 -14.41 2.95 20.12
CA VAL A 836 -14.80 2.82 18.73
C VAL A 836 -16.29 2.51 18.68
N TRP A 837 -17.01 3.29 17.88
CA TRP A 837 -18.36 2.95 17.47
C TRP A 837 -18.36 2.84 15.95
N SER A 838 -18.59 1.63 15.46
CA SER A 838 -18.73 1.34 14.04
C SER A 838 -20.18 1.04 13.73
N GLN A 839 -20.66 1.55 12.62
CA GLN A 839 -22.00 1.33 12.12
C GLN A 839 -21.94 0.95 10.65
N GLY A 840 -22.64 -0.13 10.29
CA GLY A 840 -22.68 -0.67 8.95
C GLY A 840 -24.11 -0.88 8.47
N VAL A 841 -24.35 -0.53 7.21
CA VAL A 841 -25.50 -1.04 6.45
C VAL A 841 -24.96 -1.57 5.14
N THR A 842 -25.31 -2.79 4.79
CA THR A 842 -25.01 -3.38 3.49
C THR A 842 -26.29 -4.01 2.95
N GLY A 843 -26.51 -3.90 1.63
CA GLY A 843 -27.66 -4.55 1.04
C GLY A 843 -27.72 -4.42 -0.47
N LEU A 844 -28.46 -5.35 -1.06
CA LEU A 844 -28.94 -5.21 -2.42
C LEU A 844 -30.19 -4.31 -2.42
N VAL A 845 -30.33 -3.52 -3.48
CA VAL A 845 -31.51 -2.71 -3.78
C VAL A 845 -31.95 -2.98 -5.21
N ASP A 846 -33.17 -2.55 -5.54
CA ASP A 846 -33.70 -2.65 -6.89
C ASP A 846 -32.82 -1.89 -7.89
N THR A 847 -32.52 -2.53 -9.02
CA THR A 847 -31.73 -1.97 -10.13
C THR A 847 -32.47 -0.88 -10.89
N ASP A 848 -33.81 -0.83 -10.81
CA ASP A 848 -34.62 0.20 -11.45
C ASP A 848 -34.49 1.58 -10.78
N LEU A 849 -34.04 1.60 -9.52
CA LEU A 849 -33.77 2.84 -8.80
C LEU A 849 -32.51 3.55 -9.32
N GLY A 850 -32.55 4.89 -9.38
CA GLY A 850 -31.37 5.70 -9.63
C GLY A 850 -30.40 5.69 -8.42
N LEU A 851 -29.14 6.11 -8.61
CA LEU A 851 -28.13 6.05 -7.54
C LEU A 851 -28.56 6.75 -6.23
N LEU A 852 -29.15 7.94 -6.32
CA LEU A 852 -29.57 8.69 -5.12
C LEU A 852 -30.77 8.05 -4.42
N SER A 853 -31.79 7.61 -5.17
CA SER A 853 -32.95 6.94 -4.59
C SER A 853 -32.62 5.53 -4.07
N GLY A 854 -31.66 4.85 -4.69
CA GLY A 854 -31.11 3.57 -4.23
C GLY A 854 -30.37 3.72 -2.91
N LEU A 855 -29.55 4.77 -2.74
CA LEU A 855 -28.90 5.10 -1.46
C LEU A 855 -29.93 5.37 -0.37
N GLU A 856 -30.96 6.16 -0.67
CA GLU A 856 -31.97 6.52 0.32
C GLU A 856 -32.72 5.28 0.83
N ASN A 857 -33.22 4.45 -0.09
CA ASN A 857 -33.93 3.22 0.24
C ASN A 857 -33.03 2.16 0.87
N GLY A 858 -31.77 2.06 0.43
CA GLY A 858 -30.83 1.03 0.85
C GLY A 858 -30.16 1.30 2.20
N ILE A 859 -30.01 2.56 2.61
CA ILE A 859 -29.29 2.95 3.83
C ILE A 859 -30.27 3.36 4.95
N PHE A 860 -31.21 4.27 4.70
CA PHE A 860 -32.00 4.87 5.78
C PHE A 860 -33.16 4.00 6.26
N ASN A 861 -33.63 3.06 5.43
CA ASN A 861 -34.77 2.18 5.77
C ASN A 861 -34.36 0.83 6.37
N LYS A 862 -33.06 0.57 6.54
CA LYS A 862 -32.55 -0.66 7.16
C LYS A 862 -32.08 -0.41 8.58
N GLN A 863 -32.27 -1.40 9.45
CA GLN A 863 -31.67 -1.37 10.78
C GLN A 863 -30.15 -1.59 10.64
N PRO A 864 -29.31 -0.67 11.11
CA PRO A 864 -27.87 -0.81 11.01
C PRO A 864 -27.33 -1.79 12.05
N GLU A 865 -26.27 -2.50 11.68
CA GLU A 865 -25.45 -3.25 12.62
C GLU A 865 -24.50 -2.27 13.33
N ASN A 866 -24.40 -2.37 14.65
CA ASN A 866 -23.51 -1.52 15.44
C ASN A 866 -22.52 -2.37 16.21
N ILE A 867 -21.26 -1.96 16.18
CA ILE A 867 -20.15 -2.54 16.93
C ILE A 867 -19.67 -1.46 17.88
N PHE A 868 -19.77 -1.72 19.18
CA PHE A 868 -19.19 -0.89 20.22
C PHE A 868 -17.96 -1.57 20.77
N LEU A 869 -16.83 -0.87 20.74
CA LEU A 869 -15.56 -1.46 21.13
C LEU A 869 -14.80 -0.52 22.07
N ILE A 870 -14.22 -1.12 23.10
CA ILE A 870 -13.25 -0.47 24.00
C ILE A 870 -11.98 -1.29 23.97
N LYS A 871 -10.85 -0.65 23.65
CA LYS A 871 -9.52 -1.26 23.79
C LYS A 871 -8.65 -0.45 24.70
N ALA A 872 -8.08 -1.14 25.67
CA ALA A 872 -7.08 -0.58 26.57
C ALA A 872 -5.75 -1.27 26.33
N THR A 873 -4.70 -0.47 26.17
CA THR A 873 -3.31 -0.94 26.12
C THR A 873 -2.53 -0.27 27.24
N TYR A 874 -1.60 -0.99 27.83
CA TYR A 874 -0.65 -0.45 28.80
C TYR A 874 0.75 -0.91 28.43
N ARG A 875 1.68 0.03 28.23
CA ARG A 875 3.04 -0.29 27.80
C ARG A 875 4.01 -0.16 28.97
N PHE A 876 4.62 -1.29 29.33
CA PHE A 876 5.75 -1.35 30.24
C PHE A 876 7.04 -1.14 29.45
N VAL A 877 7.89 -0.21 29.89
CA VAL A 877 9.24 0.00 29.37
C VAL A 877 10.21 -0.30 30.51
N LEU A 878 11.01 -1.37 30.37
CA LEU A 878 11.87 -1.91 31.43
C LEU A 878 13.36 -1.73 31.13
#